data_AF-A0AAD7KQ89-F1
#
_entry.id   AF-A0AAD7KQ89-F1
#
_cell.length_a   1.000
_cell.length_b   1.000
_cell.length_c   1.000
_cell.angle_alpha   90.00
_cell.angle_beta   90.00
_cell.angle_gamma   90.00
#
_symmetry.space_group_name_H-M   'P 1'
#
loop_
_entity.id
_entity.type
_entity.pdbx_description
1 polymer ?
#
loop_
_entity_poly.entity_id
_entity_poly.type
_entity_poly.pdbx_seq_one_letter_code
_entity_poly.pdbx_strand_id
1 'polypeptide(L)'
;MGLGNACQEVANSKPLFLTIYATVIIGIVVSSFYVFSAIYSGQSPAESFPSFSTQNAHAFPDPDPSLRDETLNFSRSTILHIVPVPAPRPQSIQMRPIWEIPQPKKMPPMDTFRLTKELVQQRVKDNVIIVTFGNYAFMDFILTWVKHLTDLRVTNLLVGAMDNKLLEALYWRGVPVFDMGSHMSTVDVGWGSPTFHKMGREKVILIDSILPFGFELLMCDTDMVWLKNPLPYLARYPEADVLTSSDQVVPTVVDDSLEIWQQVGAAYNIGIFHWRPTDSAKKLAREWKEMLLADEKIWDQNGFNDIVRRQLGPSVDEDSGLVYSFDGNLKLGILPASIYCSGHTYFVQAMYQQLRLEPYAVHTTFQYAGTEGKRHRLREAMVFYDPPEYYDAPGGFLSFRPSIPKSKLLSGQHNIESHFSLINYQIKQIRTALAIASLLKRTLVMPPLWCRLDRLWFPHPGVLEGSMTRQPFICPLDHVFEVNIMLKELSEDEFGPRINIREYSLFDNPSMPTQVKESRLDVQLCQEGTQNCYGSTNTSLPGVLRFPKRSNEEMFMKVFSSFKDVKVIHFSSMQDAFLGFTDKKREDKFRKRVRQYTGIWCCVLDHTPGHIYYDMYWDEKPSWKPIPPQTPADDHPPW
;
A
#
# COMPACT_ATOMS: atom_id res chain seq x y z
N MET A 1 -32.30 -8.17 -44.96
CA MET A 1 -31.59 -8.98 -45.98
C MET A 1 -30.14 -9.06 -45.56
N GLY A 2 -29.64 -10.24 -45.22
CA GLY A 2 -28.25 -10.36 -44.71
C GLY A 2 -27.86 -11.69 -44.07
N LEU A 3 -28.72 -12.71 -44.02
CA LEU A 3 -28.34 -14.06 -43.59
C LEU A 3 -27.84 -14.97 -44.75
N GLY A 4 -27.89 -14.50 -46.00
CA GLY A 4 -27.56 -15.33 -47.17
C GLY A 4 -26.06 -15.47 -47.47
N ASN A 5 -25.21 -14.53 -47.05
CA ASN A 5 -23.80 -14.50 -47.47
C ASN A 5 -22.84 -15.24 -46.53
N ALA A 6 -23.22 -15.55 -45.29
CA ALA A 6 -22.32 -16.23 -44.35
C ALA A 6 -22.17 -17.74 -44.67
N CYS A 7 -23.22 -18.38 -45.20
CA CYS A 7 -23.18 -19.82 -45.52
C CYS A 7 -22.34 -20.15 -46.77
N GLN A 8 -22.07 -19.15 -47.63
CA GLN A 8 -21.36 -19.39 -48.90
C GLN A 8 -19.83 -19.29 -48.76
N GLU A 9 -19.32 -18.63 -47.72
CA GLU A 9 -17.89 -18.60 -47.39
C GLU A 9 -17.40 -19.84 -46.64
N VAL A 10 -18.27 -20.56 -45.92
CA VAL A 10 -17.88 -21.77 -45.17
C VAL A 10 -17.58 -22.94 -46.11
N ALA A 11 -18.23 -23.00 -47.28
CA ALA A 11 -18.09 -24.09 -48.25
C ALA A 11 -16.70 -24.13 -48.95
N ASN A 12 -15.90 -23.07 -48.85
CA ASN A 12 -14.58 -22.98 -49.49
C ASN A 12 -13.39 -23.00 -48.50
N SER A 13 -13.63 -23.30 -47.22
CA SER A 13 -12.58 -23.36 -46.20
C SER A 13 -11.88 -24.72 -46.17
N LYS A 14 -10.54 -24.71 -46.09
CA LYS A 14 -9.69 -25.92 -46.05
C LYS A 14 -10.12 -26.85 -44.89
N PRO A 15 -10.05 -28.19 -45.04
CA PRO A 15 -10.64 -29.17 -44.12
C PRO A 15 -10.21 -29.04 -42.65
N LEU A 16 -9.06 -28.44 -42.36
CA LEU A 16 -8.60 -28.16 -40.99
C LEU A 16 -9.52 -27.18 -40.24
N PHE A 17 -10.09 -26.19 -40.92
CA PHE A 17 -10.92 -25.16 -40.28
C PHE A 17 -12.32 -25.68 -39.97
N LEU A 18 -12.88 -26.57 -40.80
CA LEU A 18 -14.15 -27.23 -40.53
C LEU A 18 -14.08 -28.09 -39.25
N THR A 19 -12.96 -28.79 -39.03
CA THR A 19 -12.74 -29.60 -37.82
C THR A 19 -12.66 -28.74 -36.57
N ILE A 20 -12.00 -27.57 -36.65
CA ILE A 20 -11.91 -26.64 -35.52
C ILE A 20 -13.30 -26.06 -35.20
N TYR A 21 -14.05 -25.60 -36.20
CA TYR A 21 -15.40 -25.08 -35.98
C TYR A 21 -16.36 -26.14 -35.41
N ALA A 22 -16.31 -27.38 -35.92
CA ALA A 22 -17.10 -28.48 -35.38
C ALA A 22 -16.74 -28.79 -33.92
N THR A 23 -15.45 -28.79 -33.57
CA THR A 23 -14.98 -29.06 -32.21
C THR A 23 -15.41 -27.96 -31.24
N VAL A 24 -15.35 -26.69 -31.66
CA VAL A 24 -15.79 -25.55 -30.85
C VAL A 24 -17.30 -25.58 -30.63
N ILE A 25 -18.10 -25.89 -31.66
CA ILE A 25 -19.56 -25.99 -31.52
C ILE A 25 -19.94 -27.16 -30.60
N ILE A 26 -19.30 -28.33 -30.75
CA ILE A 26 -19.52 -29.47 -29.86
C ILE A 26 -19.12 -29.13 -28.42
N GLY A 27 -18.00 -28.43 -28.21
CA GLY A 27 -17.56 -27.97 -26.89
C GLY A 27 -18.54 -27.01 -26.22
N ILE A 28 -19.15 -26.10 -26.99
CA ILE A 28 -20.17 -25.17 -26.49
C ILE A 28 -21.44 -25.94 -26.10
N VAL A 29 -21.88 -26.91 -26.90
CA VAL A 29 -23.08 -27.72 -26.61
C VAL A 29 -22.87 -28.58 -25.36
N VAL A 30 -21.72 -29.26 -25.23
CA VAL A 30 -21.39 -30.09 -24.06
C VAL A 30 -21.29 -29.24 -22.79
N SER A 31 -20.67 -28.07 -22.87
CA SER A 31 -20.56 -27.15 -21.73
C SER A 31 -21.93 -26.61 -21.30
N SER A 32 -22.83 -26.36 -22.27
CA SER A 32 -24.19 -25.93 -21.99
C SER A 32 -24.99 -27.02 -21.26
N PHE A 33 -24.87 -28.28 -21.67
CA PHE A 33 -25.51 -29.40 -20.97
C PHE A 33 -24.97 -29.62 -19.55
N TYR A 34 -23.67 -29.40 -19.33
CA TYR A 34 -23.06 -29.51 -17.99
C TYR A 34 -23.57 -28.43 -17.03
N VAL A 35 -23.66 -27.17 -17.51
CA VAL A 35 -24.19 -26.05 -16.73
C VAL A 35 -25.68 -26.23 -16.40
N PHE A 36 -26.49 -26.71 -17.34
CA PHE A 36 -27.91 -26.98 -17.07
C PHE A 36 -28.14 -28.18 -16.13
N SER A 37 -27.27 -29.20 -16.15
CA SER A 37 -27.34 -30.35 -15.22
C SER A 37 -26.98 -29.98 -13.77
N ALA A 38 -26.05 -29.03 -13.59
CA ALA A 38 -25.63 -28.56 -12.26
C ALA A 38 -26.71 -27.69 -11.57
N ILE A 39 -27.57 -27.02 -12.35
CA ILE A 39 -28.62 -26.14 -11.82
C ILE A 39 -29.86 -26.93 -11.35
N TYR A 40 -30.14 -28.10 -11.95
CA TYR A 40 -31.36 -28.87 -11.65
C TYR A 40 -31.22 -29.98 -10.60
N SER A 41 -30.01 -30.22 -10.06
CA SER A 41 -29.75 -31.30 -9.11
C SER A 41 -29.69 -30.87 -7.62
N GLY A 42 -29.95 -29.59 -7.31
CA GLY A 42 -29.93 -29.07 -5.94
C GLY A 42 -31.33 -28.79 -5.35
N GLN A 43 -32.10 -29.82 -5.01
CA GLN A 43 -33.23 -29.71 -4.06
C GLN A 43 -33.13 -30.80 -2.98
N SER A 44 -33.24 -30.37 -1.72
CA SER A 44 -32.96 -31.12 -0.46
C SER A 44 -34.02 -32.19 -0.10
N PRO A 45 -33.81 -32.98 0.98
CA PRO A 45 -34.60 -32.68 2.20
C PRO A 45 -33.91 -32.91 3.58
N ALA A 46 -34.24 -31.98 4.49
CA ALA A 46 -34.48 -32.01 5.95
C ALA A 46 -33.96 -33.12 6.88
N GLU A 47 -33.41 -32.72 8.05
CA GLU A 47 -33.79 -33.16 9.42
C GLU A 47 -33.04 -32.33 10.50
N SER A 48 -33.73 -31.41 11.18
CA SER A 48 -34.15 -31.46 12.60
C SER A 48 -33.10 -31.00 13.65
N PHE A 49 -33.31 -29.80 14.22
CA PHE A 49 -32.68 -29.30 15.44
C PHE A 49 -33.62 -29.53 16.64
N PRO A 50 -33.12 -29.94 17.82
CA PRO A 50 -33.79 -29.65 19.07
C PRO A 50 -33.22 -28.37 19.69
N SER A 51 -34.13 -27.47 20.01
CA SER A 51 -33.95 -26.29 20.84
C SER A 51 -33.74 -26.72 22.29
N PHE A 52 -32.84 -26.06 23.03
CA PHE A 52 -33.04 -25.90 24.47
C PHE A 52 -32.57 -24.53 24.95
N SER A 53 -33.33 -24.09 25.94
CA SER A 53 -33.59 -22.75 26.42
C SER A 53 -32.49 -22.12 27.25
N THR A 54 -32.49 -20.79 27.19
CA THR A 54 -31.92 -19.85 28.14
C THR A 54 -32.49 -20.00 29.54
N GLN A 55 -31.63 -19.95 30.55
CA GLN A 55 -31.96 -19.41 31.88
C GLN A 55 -30.82 -18.52 32.39
N ASN A 56 -31.22 -17.33 32.84
CA ASN A 56 -30.41 -16.31 33.47
C ASN A 56 -29.90 -16.76 34.85
N ALA A 57 -28.73 -16.25 35.27
CA ALA A 57 -28.62 -15.16 36.25
C ALA A 57 -27.42 -15.30 37.22
N HIS A 58 -26.83 -14.13 37.55
CA HIS A 58 -25.98 -13.82 38.71
C HIS A 58 -24.57 -14.46 38.72
N ALA A 59 -23.50 -13.86 39.23
CA ALA A 59 -23.14 -12.53 39.72
C ALA A 59 -21.60 -12.49 39.79
N PHE A 60 -21.01 -11.30 39.70
CA PHE A 60 -19.58 -11.06 39.90
C PHE A 60 -19.10 -11.50 41.30
N PRO A 61 -17.81 -11.82 41.43
CA PRO A 61 -17.01 -11.02 42.35
C PRO A 61 -15.62 -10.65 41.80
N ASP A 62 -15.20 -9.43 42.13
CA ASP A 62 -13.79 -8.98 42.17
C ASP A 62 -12.94 -9.87 43.11
N PRO A 63 -11.61 -9.81 42.98
CA PRO A 63 -10.88 -9.25 44.11
C PRO A 63 -9.72 -8.30 43.75
N ASP A 64 -9.58 -7.31 44.62
CA ASP A 64 -8.52 -6.31 44.77
C ASP A 64 -7.14 -6.94 45.11
N PRO A 65 -6.00 -6.23 44.94
CA PRO A 65 -4.65 -6.76 44.96
C PRO A 65 -3.99 -6.65 46.34
N SER A 66 -3.19 -7.64 46.73
CA SER A 66 -2.13 -7.43 47.72
C SER A 66 -1.07 -8.55 47.71
N LEU A 67 0.20 -8.11 47.66
CA LEU A 67 1.33 -8.59 48.48
C LEU A 67 1.66 -10.10 48.50
N ARG A 68 2.75 -10.51 47.84
CA ARG A 68 4.09 -10.67 48.47
C ARG A 68 5.09 -11.43 47.59
N ASP A 69 6.30 -10.91 47.70
CA ASP A 69 7.60 -11.42 47.31
C ASP A 69 7.91 -12.76 48.03
N GLU A 70 8.18 -13.84 47.31
CA GLU A 70 8.84 -15.02 47.85
C GLU A 70 9.81 -15.63 46.83
N THR A 71 11.08 -15.37 47.10
CA THR A 71 12.28 -15.98 46.52
C THR A 71 12.32 -17.49 46.82
N LEU A 72 12.39 -18.32 45.78
CA LEU A 72 12.68 -19.75 45.91
C LEU A 72 14.13 -20.06 45.51
N ASN A 73 14.94 -20.32 46.54
CA ASN A 73 16.24 -20.95 46.46
C ASN A 73 16.09 -22.42 46.03
N PHE A 74 16.79 -22.84 44.97
CA PHE A 74 17.07 -24.25 44.73
C PHE A 74 18.57 -24.51 44.66
N SER A 75 19.00 -25.41 45.55
CA SER A 75 20.36 -25.83 45.81
C SER A 75 20.98 -26.60 44.64
N ARG A 76 22.25 -26.28 44.38
CA ARG A 76 23.17 -27.00 43.49
C ARG A 76 23.31 -28.47 43.86
N SER A 77 23.21 -29.34 42.86
CA SER A 77 23.90 -30.64 42.85
C SER A 77 24.89 -30.64 41.68
N THR A 78 26.16 -30.92 41.99
CA THR A 78 27.31 -30.83 41.09
C THR A 78 27.57 -32.18 40.45
N ILE A 79 27.38 -32.29 39.14
CA ILE A 79 27.97 -33.38 38.33
C ILE A 79 29.01 -32.75 37.40
N LEU A 80 30.27 -33.13 37.61
CA LEU A 80 31.42 -32.76 36.80
C LEU A 80 31.34 -33.46 35.44
N HIS A 81 30.98 -32.71 34.39
CA HIS A 81 31.30 -33.08 33.01
C HIS A 81 32.42 -32.17 32.50
N ILE A 82 33.55 -32.80 32.17
CA ILE A 82 34.70 -32.18 31.52
C ILE A 82 34.29 -31.83 30.09
N VAL A 83 34.22 -30.53 29.78
CA VAL A 83 33.94 -30.00 28.44
C VAL A 83 35.28 -29.72 27.73
N PRO A 84 35.51 -30.18 26.49
CA PRO A 84 36.71 -29.82 25.73
C PRO A 84 36.68 -28.33 25.36
N VAL A 85 37.85 -27.69 25.47
CA VAL A 85 38.09 -26.29 25.11
C VAL A 85 37.60 -25.99 23.68
N PRO A 86 36.81 -24.92 23.45
CA PRO A 86 36.46 -24.53 22.09
C PRO A 86 37.70 -24.04 21.34
N ALA A 87 37.86 -24.48 20.09
CA ALA A 87 38.84 -23.94 19.16
C ALA A 87 38.69 -22.41 19.03
N PRO A 88 39.78 -21.68 18.69
CA PRO A 88 39.76 -20.23 18.63
C PRO A 88 38.70 -19.74 17.64
N ARG A 89 37.79 -18.88 18.11
CA ARG A 89 36.84 -18.17 17.23
C ARG A 89 37.64 -17.38 16.18
N PRO A 90 37.26 -17.42 14.89
CA PRO A 90 37.80 -16.47 13.93
C PRO A 90 37.51 -15.06 14.45
N GLN A 91 38.53 -14.19 14.36
CA GLN A 91 38.46 -12.79 14.75
C GLN A 91 37.12 -12.19 14.29
N SER A 92 36.32 -11.70 15.24
CA SER A 92 35.10 -10.98 14.92
C SER A 92 35.49 -9.79 14.05
N ILE A 93 35.23 -9.86 12.75
CA ILE A 93 35.16 -8.67 11.91
C ILE A 93 34.12 -7.79 12.61
N GLN A 94 34.59 -6.72 13.26
CA GLN A 94 33.72 -5.79 13.96
C GLN A 94 32.74 -5.25 12.91
N MET A 95 31.53 -5.80 12.90
CA MET A 95 30.51 -5.42 11.93
C MET A 95 30.29 -3.93 12.07
N ARG A 96 30.49 -3.19 10.97
CA ARG A 96 30.19 -1.76 10.97
C ARG A 96 28.72 -1.57 11.34
N PRO A 97 28.42 -0.74 12.36
CA PRO A 97 27.07 -0.33 12.66
C PRO A 97 26.38 0.22 11.41
N ILE A 98 25.11 -0.11 11.25
CA ILE A 98 24.28 0.47 10.20
C ILE A 98 24.08 1.94 10.55
N TRP A 99 24.06 2.82 9.54
CA TRP A 99 23.98 4.28 9.66
C TRP A 99 25.27 4.99 10.05
N GLU A 100 26.35 4.25 10.35
CA GLU A 100 27.66 4.86 10.57
C GLU A 100 28.35 5.16 9.23
N ILE A 101 28.62 6.44 8.98
CA ILE A 101 29.28 6.89 7.76
C ILE A 101 30.66 6.22 7.66
N PRO A 102 31.00 5.59 6.52
CA PRO A 102 32.32 5.00 6.34
C PRO A 102 33.43 6.05 6.49
N GLN A 103 34.46 5.73 7.28
CA GLN A 103 35.60 6.63 7.51
C GLN A 103 36.63 6.81 6.37
N PRO A 104 36.79 5.92 5.36
CA PRO A 104 37.77 6.20 4.32
C PRO A 104 37.33 7.38 3.45
N LYS A 105 38.28 8.25 3.08
CA LYS A 105 38.03 9.41 2.19
C LYS A 105 37.56 9.03 0.78
N LYS A 106 37.67 7.75 0.40
CA LYS A 106 37.26 7.21 -0.89
C LYS A 106 36.53 5.89 -0.68
N MET A 107 35.52 5.64 -1.51
CA MET A 107 34.84 4.36 -1.56
C MET A 107 35.80 3.27 -2.06
N PRO A 108 35.72 2.03 -1.52
CA PRO A 108 36.42 0.88 -2.07
C PRO A 108 36.13 0.66 -3.56
N PRO A 109 37.01 -0.05 -4.30
CA PRO A 109 36.74 -0.41 -5.69
C PRO A 109 35.42 -1.18 -5.85
N MET A 110 34.71 -0.98 -6.95
CA MET A 110 33.41 -1.62 -7.22
C MET A 110 33.44 -3.15 -7.06
N ASP A 111 34.56 -3.79 -7.43
CA ASP A 111 34.72 -5.25 -7.30
C ASP A 111 34.59 -5.77 -5.86
N THR A 112 34.81 -4.93 -4.85
CA THR A 112 34.63 -5.28 -3.43
C THR A 112 33.16 -5.44 -3.02
N PHE A 113 32.24 -4.94 -3.85
CA PHE A 113 30.80 -5.02 -3.63
C PHE A 113 30.13 -6.17 -4.38
N ARG A 114 30.89 -7.03 -5.07
CA ARG A 114 30.31 -8.18 -5.76
C ARG A 114 29.64 -9.14 -4.78
N LEU A 115 28.49 -9.67 -5.16
CA LEU A 115 27.79 -10.69 -4.39
C LEU A 115 28.68 -11.93 -4.24
N THR A 116 29.05 -12.24 -3.01
CA THR A 116 29.85 -13.41 -2.62
C THR A 116 29.31 -14.00 -1.33
N LYS A 117 29.60 -15.27 -1.07
CA LYS A 117 29.22 -15.91 0.20
C LYS A 117 29.81 -15.16 1.39
N GLU A 118 31.05 -14.71 1.27
CA GLU A 118 31.78 -13.99 2.31
C GLU A 118 31.13 -12.63 2.61
N LEU A 119 30.68 -11.90 1.58
CA LEU A 119 29.97 -10.63 1.75
C LEU A 119 28.64 -10.83 2.49
N VAL A 120 27.86 -11.85 2.10
CA VAL A 120 26.58 -12.16 2.77
C VAL A 120 26.81 -12.60 4.21
N GLN A 121 27.80 -13.47 4.45
CA GLN A 121 28.15 -14.02 5.77
C GLN A 121 28.48 -12.94 6.80
N GLN A 122 28.98 -11.76 6.39
CA GLN A 122 29.25 -10.63 7.28
C GLN A 122 27.99 -10.08 7.97
N ARG A 123 26.81 -10.34 7.41
CA ARG A 123 25.53 -9.83 7.93
C ARG A 123 24.60 -10.93 8.43
N VAL A 124 24.83 -12.19 8.04
CA VAL A 124 24.01 -13.32 8.52
C VAL A 124 24.00 -13.39 10.05
N LYS A 125 22.82 -13.56 10.62
CA LYS A 125 22.61 -13.83 12.05
C LYS A 125 21.61 -14.96 12.19
N ASP A 126 21.92 -15.92 13.06
CA ASP A 126 21.08 -17.10 13.30
C ASP A 126 20.73 -17.86 11.99
N ASN A 127 21.71 -17.92 11.07
CA ASN A 127 21.59 -18.48 9.72
C ASN A 127 20.62 -17.76 8.76
N VAL A 128 20.07 -16.60 9.14
CA VAL A 128 19.14 -15.82 8.31
C VAL A 128 19.79 -14.54 7.79
N ILE A 129 19.55 -14.22 6.52
CA ILE A 129 19.79 -12.90 5.93
C ILE A 129 18.47 -12.34 5.39
N ILE A 130 18.22 -11.05 5.66
CA ILE A 130 17.09 -10.31 5.11
C ILE A 130 17.60 -9.44 3.97
N VAL A 131 17.01 -9.59 2.78
CA VAL A 131 17.48 -8.91 1.57
C VAL A 131 16.34 -8.15 0.92
N THR A 132 16.63 -6.91 0.53
CA THR A 132 15.82 -6.12 -0.40
C THR A 132 16.72 -5.64 -1.54
N PHE A 133 16.12 -5.08 -2.59
CA PHE A 133 16.83 -4.65 -3.78
C PHE A 133 16.07 -3.56 -4.54
N GLY A 134 16.79 -2.69 -5.23
CA GLY A 134 16.17 -1.63 -6.01
C GLY A 134 17.17 -0.81 -6.81
N ASN A 135 16.66 0.23 -7.46
CA ASN A 135 17.46 1.25 -8.14
C ASN A 135 17.38 2.59 -7.37
N TYR A 136 18.12 3.59 -7.82
CA TYR A 136 18.19 4.89 -7.18
C TYR A 136 16.84 5.61 -7.04
N ALA A 137 15.85 5.30 -7.89
CA ALA A 137 14.53 5.92 -7.81
C ALA A 137 13.75 5.51 -6.54
N PHE A 138 14.08 4.36 -5.97
CA PHE A 138 13.47 3.84 -4.73
C PHE A 138 14.34 4.06 -3.48
N MET A 139 15.33 4.96 -3.55
CA MET A 139 16.25 5.23 -2.44
C MET A 139 15.52 5.54 -1.13
N ASP A 140 14.47 6.36 -1.17
CA ASP A 140 13.66 6.73 -0.02
C ASP A 140 12.88 5.55 0.59
N PHE A 141 12.35 4.65 -0.25
CA PHE A 141 11.75 3.39 0.19
C PHE A 141 12.79 2.45 0.83
N ILE A 142 13.98 2.32 0.22
CA ILE A 142 15.08 1.52 0.80
C ILE A 142 15.47 2.07 2.18
N LEU A 143 15.65 3.39 2.30
CA LEU A 143 15.98 4.00 3.59
C LEU A 143 14.88 3.79 4.62
N THR A 144 13.61 3.86 4.21
CA THR A 144 12.46 3.52 5.06
C THR A 144 12.56 2.07 5.53
N TRP A 145 12.77 1.12 4.63
CA TRP A 145 12.91 -0.30 4.94
C TRP A 145 14.05 -0.59 5.93
N VAL A 146 15.24 -0.01 5.69
CA VAL A 146 16.39 -0.16 6.59
C VAL A 146 16.08 0.46 7.94
N LYS A 147 15.46 1.64 7.99
CA LYS A 147 15.14 2.36 9.24
C LYS A 147 14.27 1.51 10.15
N HIS A 148 13.18 0.97 9.61
CA HIS A 148 12.26 0.11 10.36
C HIS A 148 12.93 -1.14 10.92
N LEU A 149 13.72 -1.86 10.11
CA LEU A 149 14.46 -3.03 10.62
C LEU A 149 15.46 -2.63 11.72
N THR A 150 16.18 -1.53 11.55
CA THR A 150 17.14 -1.09 12.57
C THR A 150 16.47 -0.62 13.87
N ASP A 151 15.30 0.02 13.80
CA ASP A 151 14.52 0.39 14.98
C ASP A 151 14.02 -0.85 15.74
N LEU A 152 13.71 -1.93 15.00
CA LEU A 152 13.38 -3.25 15.52
C LEU A 152 14.61 -4.06 15.99
N ARG A 153 15.81 -3.46 15.97
CA ARG A 153 17.11 -4.08 16.31
C ARG A 153 17.45 -5.30 15.45
N VAL A 154 16.95 -5.32 14.21
CA VAL A 154 17.25 -6.33 13.20
C VAL A 154 18.37 -5.80 12.30
N THR A 155 19.54 -6.42 12.37
CA THR A 155 20.77 -5.94 11.72
C THR A 155 21.31 -6.88 10.65
N ASN A 156 20.73 -8.07 10.52
CA ASN A 156 21.07 -9.04 9.48
C ASN A 156 20.38 -8.71 8.16
N LEU A 157 20.64 -7.49 7.68
CA LEU A 157 20.08 -6.96 6.44
C LEU A 157 21.18 -6.68 5.41
N LEU A 158 20.80 -6.77 4.14
CA LEU A 158 21.65 -6.45 3.01
C LEU A 158 20.81 -5.90 1.84
N VAL A 159 21.29 -4.85 1.17
CA VAL A 159 20.59 -4.24 0.03
C VAL A 159 21.32 -4.55 -1.29
N GLY A 160 20.59 -5.09 -2.26
CA GLY A 160 21.07 -5.23 -3.64
C GLY A 160 20.87 -3.95 -4.42
N ALA A 161 21.96 -3.29 -4.82
CA ALA A 161 21.89 -2.11 -5.67
C ALA A 161 21.88 -2.53 -7.14
N MET A 162 20.84 -2.11 -7.87
CA MET A 162 20.69 -2.40 -9.30
C MET A 162 21.48 -1.43 -10.20
N ASP A 163 22.00 -0.34 -9.61
CA ASP A 163 22.80 0.68 -10.28
C ASP A 163 23.87 1.28 -9.34
N ASN A 164 24.93 1.83 -9.93
CA ASN A 164 26.09 2.35 -9.19
C ASN A 164 25.75 3.58 -8.34
N LYS A 165 24.77 4.39 -8.75
CA LYS A 165 24.40 5.62 -8.04
C LYS A 165 23.73 5.27 -6.71
N LEU A 166 22.86 4.26 -6.70
CA LEU A 166 22.28 3.71 -5.48
C LEU A 166 23.36 3.10 -4.58
N LEU A 167 24.25 2.28 -5.15
CA LEU A 167 25.33 1.64 -4.39
C LEU A 167 26.17 2.68 -3.63
N GLU A 168 26.65 3.70 -4.35
CA GLU A 168 27.45 4.76 -3.76
C GLU A 168 26.65 5.53 -2.69
N ALA A 169 25.40 5.86 -2.96
CA ALA A 169 24.54 6.59 -2.04
C ALA A 169 24.24 5.82 -0.74
N LEU A 170 24.06 4.50 -0.82
CA LEU A 170 23.85 3.63 0.34
C LEU A 170 25.13 3.41 1.13
N TYR A 171 26.25 3.17 0.43
CA TYR A 171 27.57 3.04 1.06
C TYR A 171 27.88 4.26 1.94
N TRP A 172 27.74 5.48 1.40
CA TRP A 172 28.03 6.71 2.14
C TRP A 172 27.04 7.00 3.28
N ARG A 173 25.90 6.30 3.34
CA ARG A 173 24.95 6.34 4.46
C ARG A 173 25.20 5.23 5.49
N GLY A 174 26.23 4.42 5.32
CA GLY A 174 26.50 3.30 6.22
C GLY A 174 25.49 2.15 6.09
N VAL A 175 24.79 2.04 4.95
CA VAL A 175 23.86 0.94 4.69
C VAL A 175 24.62 -0.23 4.04
N PRO A 176 24.47 -1.48 4.54
CA PRO A 176 25.06 -2.65 3.92
C PRO A 176 24.51 -2.86 2.50
N VAL A 177 25.40 -2.84 1.51
CA VAL A 177 25.03 -2.86 0.09
C VAL A 177 25.98 -3.75 -0.71
N PHE A 178 25.46 -4.39 -1.76
CA PHE A 178 26.24 -5.08 -2.79
C PHE A 178 25.77 -4.67 -4.19
N ASP A 179 26.64 -4.87 -5.18
CA ASP A 179 26.34 -4.65 -6.58
C ASP A 179 25.66 -5.89 -7.17
N MET A 180 24.46 -5.72 -7.72
CA MET A 180 23.76 -6.79 -8.44
C MET A 180 24.31 -7.03 -9.84
N GLY A 181 25.10 -6.11 -10.40
CA GLY A 181 25.63 -6.21 -11.77
C GLY A 181 24.58 -6.05 -12.88
N SER A 182 23.35 -5.65 -12.53
CA SER A 182 22.22 -5.55 -13.47
C SER A 182 22.25 -4.29 -14.35
N HIS A 183 23.01 -3.27 -13.95
CA HIS A 183 23.15 -1.96 -14.63
C HIS A 183 21.81 -1.35 -15.09
N MET A 184 20.81 -1.36 -14.20
CA MET A 184 19.45 -0.91 -14.52
C MET A 184 19.33 0.61 -14.57
N SER A 185 18.24 1.08 -15.17
CA SER A 185 17.89 2.50 -15.20
C SER A 185 17.77 3.07 -13.78
N THR A 186 18.21 4.31 -13.57
CA THR A 186 18.09 5.03 -12.30
C THR A 186 16.74 5.73 -12.11
N VAL A 187 15.82 5.61 -13.06
CA VAL A 187 14.46 6.17 -12.98
C VAL A 187 13.44 5.10 -12.65
N ASP A 188 12.31 5.51 -12.07
CA ASP A 188 11.16 4.63 -11.91
C ASP A 188 10.60 4.27 -13.29
N VAL A 189 10.49 2.96 -13.55
CA VAL A 189 10.07 2.41 -14.84
C VAL A 189 8.57 2.10 -14.87
N GLY A 190 7.87 2.27 -13.76
CA GLY A 190 6.44 2.00 -13.62
C GLY A 190 6.10 0.50 -13.60
N TRP A 191 5.05 0.18 -12.85
CA TRP A 191 4.52 -1.19 -12.74
C TRP A 191 4.06 -1.73 -14.11
N GLY A 192 4.31 -3.01 -14.37
CA GLY A 192 3.88 -3.72 -15.58
C GLY A 192 4.66 -3.38 -16.86
N SER A 193 5.68 -2.51 -16.80
CA SER A 193 6.52 -2.20 -17.96
C SER A 193 7.48 -3.36 -18.31
N PRO A 194 8.01 -3.43 -19.55
CA PRO A 194 9.04 -4.42 -19.90
C PRO A 194 10.28 -4.36 -18.99
N THR A 195 10.65 -3.17 -18.52
CA THR A 195 11.77 -2.99 -17.60
C THR A 195 11.41 -3.42 -16.17
N PHE A 196 10.16 -3.27 -15.74
CA PHE A 196 9.67 -3.86 -14.49
C PHE A 196 9.73 -5.39 -14.53
N HIS A 197 9.32 -6.02 -15.64
CA HIS A 197 9.50 -7.48 -15.81
C HIS A 197 10.98 -7.87 -15.73
N LYS A 198 11.89 -7.06 -16.29
CA LYS A 198 13.33 -7.29 -16.15
C LYS A 198 13.79 -7.21 -14.68
N MET A 199 13.29 -6.25 -13.88
CA MET A 199 13.59 -6.18 -12.44
C MET A 199 13.11 -7.42 -11.68
N GLY A 200 11.91 -7.93 -11.99
CA GLY A 200 11.40 -9.18 -11.43
C GLY A 200 12.32 -10.37 -11.72
N ARG A 201 12.95 -10.43 -12.90
CA ARG A 201 13.95 -11.46 -13.22
C ARG A 201 15.19 -11.38 -12.35
N GLU A 202 15.69 -10.17 -12.09
CA GLU A 202 16.86 -9.95 -11.21
C GLU A 202 16.61 -10.46 -9.78
N LYS A 203 15.38 -10.34 -9.27
CA LYS A 203 14.97 -10.93 -7.98
C LYS A 203 15.18 -12.44 -7.95
N VAL A 204 14.72 -13.15 -8.98
CA VAL A 204 14.82 -14.61 -9.05
C VAL A 204 16.27 -15.06 -9.23
N ILE A 205 17.04 -14.34 -10.05
CA ILE A 205 18.49 -14.58 -10.20
C ILE A 205 19.21 -14.41 -8.86
N LEU A 206 18.84 -13.40 -8.08
CA LEU A 206 19.42 -13.15 -6.76
C LEU A 206 19.09 -14.28 -5.77
N ILE A 207 17.83 -14.76 -5.74
CA ILE A 207 17.42 -15.89 -4.90
C ILE A 207 18.23 -17.15 -5.26
N ASP A 208 18.28 -17.50 -6.55
CA ASP A 208 19.06 -18.67 -7.03
C ASP A 208 20.56 -18.53 -6.76
N SER A 209 21.09 -17.31 -6.66
CA SER A 209 22.49 -17.05 -6.33
C SER A 209 22.79 -17.18 -4.83
N ILE A 210 21.87 -16.77 -3.95
CA ILE A 210 22.07 -16.78 -2.49
C ILE A 210 21.76 -18.15 -1.88
N LEU A 211 20.72 -18.86 -2.32
CA LEU A 211 20.34 -20.15 -1.71
C LEU A 211 21.48 -21.19 -1.69
N PRO A 212 22.35 -21.31 -2.71
CA PRO A 212 23.52 -22.18 -2.68
C PRO A 212 24.56 -21.82 -1.61
N PHE A 213 24.56 -20.59 -1.08
CA PHE A 213 25.46 -20.22 0.02
C PHE A 213 25.14 -20.95 1.32
N GLY A 214 23.92 -21.46 1.48
CA GLY A 214 23.47 -22.25 2.63
C GLY A 214 22.81 -21.44 3.75
N PHE A 215 22.46 -20.19 3.49
CA PHE A 215 21.72 -19.34 4.43
C PHE A 215 20.22 -19.37 4.14
N GLU A 216 19.40 -19.16 5.18
CA GLU A 216 18.00 -18.82 4.99
C GLU A 216 17.88 -17.36 4.49
N LEU A 217 16.99 -17.15 3.53
CA LEU A 217 16.81 -15.87 2.85
C LEU A 217 15.39 -15.36 3.07
N LEU A 218 15.24 -14.23 3.74
CA LEU A 218 14.00 -13.46 3.73
C LEU A 218 14.12 -12.36 2.67
N MET A 219 13.54 -12.61 1.50
CA MET A 219 13.59 -11.69 0.38
C MET A 219 12.34 -10.79 0.39
N CYS A 220 12.56 -9.49 0.17
CA CYS A 220 11.51 -8.47 0.23
C CYS A 220 11.56 -7.58 -1.01
N ASP A 221 10.40 -7.17 -1.50
CA ASP A 221 10.34 -6.00 -2.40
C ASP A 221 10.71 -4.73 -1.60
N THR A 222 11.12 -3.66 -2.30
CA THR A 222 11.57 -2.42 -1.64
C THR A 222 10.41 -1.57 -1.11
N ASP A 223 9.21 -1.77 -1.64
CA ASP A 223 8.00 -1.01 -1.34
C ASP A 223 7.09 -1.69 -0.30
N MET A 224 7.71 -2.46 0.59
CA MET A 224 7.10 -2.99 1.82
C MET A 224 7.80 -2.41 3.06
N VAL A 225 7.09 -2.38 4.18
CA VAL A 225 7.60 -1.86 5.46
C VAL A 225 7.39 -2.89 6.56
N TRP A 226 8.45 -3.14 7.35
CA TRP A 226 8.41 -3.97 8.55
C TRP A 226 7.90 -3.16 9.75
N LEU A 227 6.92 -3.68 10.48
CA LEU A 227 6.34 -3.05 11.68
C LEU A 227 6.67 -3.83 12.96
N LYS A 228 7.07 -5.10 12.81
CA LYS A 228 7.50 -5.99 13.89
C LYS A 228 8.64 -6.88 13.39
N ASN A 229 9.50 -7.33 14.29
CA ASN A 229 10.60 -8.25 13.93
C ASN A 229 10.02 -9.56 13.38
N PRO A 230 10.26 -9.92 12.10
CA PRO A 230 9.63 -11.09 11.49
C PRO A 230 10.27 -12.42 11.88
N LEU A 231 11.52 -12.42 12.34
CA LEU A 231 12.29 -13.65 12.52
C LEU A 231 11.65 -14.61 13.55
N PRO A 232 11.14 -14.16 14.71
CA PRO A 232 10.47 -15.06 15.65
C PRO A 232 9.21 -15.72 15.08
N TYR A 233 8.47 -15.02 14.21
CA TYR A 233 7.27 -15.58 13.58
C TYR A 233 7.64 -16.66 12.56
N LEU A 234 8.63 -16.38 11.69
CA LEU A 234 9.09 -17.34 10.68
C LEU A 234 9.69 -18.61 11.34
N ALA A 235 10.34 -18.45 12.50
CA ALA A 235 10.91 -19.55 13.27
C ALA A 235 9.87 -20.52 13.85
N ARG A 236 8.57 -20.16 13.90
CA ARG A 236 7.50 -21.07 14.33
C ARG A 236 7.29 -22.24 13.36
N TYR A 237 7.73 -22.10 12.11
CA TYR A 237 7.52 -23.09 11.05
C TYR A 237 8.86 -23.64 10.53
N PRO A 238 9.64 -24.37 11.36
CA PRO A 238 10.98 -24.84 10.97
C PRO A 238 10.96 -25.81 9.78
N GLU A 239 9.84 -26.51 9.58
CA GLU A 239 9.66 -27.49 8.51
C GLU A 239 9.36 -26.87 7.13
N ALA A 240 8.98 -25.58 7.05
CA ALA A 240 8.65 -24.97 5.77
C ALA A 240 9.89 -24.83 4.87
N ASP A 241 9.79 -25.17 3.59
CA ASP A 241 10.83 -24.81 2.63
C ASP A 241 10.70 -23.35 2.22
N VAL A 242 9.46 -22.89 2.05
CA VAL A 242 9.11 -21.52 1.66
C VAL A 242 7.90 -21.05 2.47
N LEU A 243 7.97 -19.81 2.97
CA LEU A 243 6.81 -19.06 3.45
C LEU A 243 6.59 -17.87 2.55
N THR A 244 5.37 -17.65 2.06
CA THR A 244 5.06 -16.56 1.11
C THR A 244 3.87 -15.73 1.58
N SER A 245 3.91 -14.42 1.38
CA SER A 245 2.71 -13.57 1.50
C SER A 245 1.67 -13.89 0.42
N SER A 246 0.48 -13.31 0.55
CA SER A 246 -0.59 -13.44 -0.45
C SER A 246 -1.25 -12.10 -0.75
N ASP A 247 -1.86 -11.99 -1.93
CA ASP A 247 -2.75 -10.88 -2.29
C ASP A 247 -4.20 -11.16 -1.85
N GLN A 248 -4.39 -12.04 -0.87
CA GLN A 248 -5.69 -12.37 -0.30
C GLN A 248 -6.26 -11.14 0.43
N VAL A 249 -7.54 -10.85 0.17
CA VAL A 249 -8.26 -9.70 0.74
C VAL A 249 -9.40 -10.10 1.68
N VAL A 250 -9.76 -11.39 1.67
CA VAL A 250 -10.73 -11.99 2.60
C VAL A 250 -9.94 -12.88 3.57
N PRO A 251 -9.97 -12.62 4.88
CA PRO A 251 -9.18 -13.40 5.83
C PRO A 251 -9.65 -14.86 5.82
N THR A 252 -8.73 -15.82 5.71
CA THR A 252 -9.09 -17.24 5.92
C THR A 252 -8.93 -17.64 7.39
N VAL A 253 -8.15 -16.86 8.15
CA VAL A 253 -7.94 -17.00 9.58
C VAL A 253 -8.16 -15.66 10.30
N VAL A 254 -8.54 -15.74 11.57
CA VAL A 254 -8.80 -14.55 12.42
C VAL A 254 -7.73 -14.33 13.50
N ASP A 255 -6.75 -15.23 13.58
CA ASP A 255 -5.62 -15.18 14.48
C ASP A 255 -4.31 -14.98 13.69
N ASP A 256 -3.17 -15.41 14.26
CA ASP A 256 -1.85 -15.33 13.64
C ASP A 256 -1.34 -16.67 13.06
N SER A 257 -2.22 -17.65 12.80
CA SER A 257 -1.87 -18.88 12.09
C SER A 257 -1.61 -18.63 10.58
N LEU A 258 -1.02 -19.59 9.86
CA LEU A 258 -0.92 -19.49 8.39
C LEU A 258 -2.32 -19.46 7.77
N GLU A 259 -2.44 -18.88 6.57
CA GLU A 259 -3.71 -18.97 5.84
C GLU A 259 -4.10 -20.44 5.60
N ILE A 260 -5.40 -20.72 5.67
CA ILE A 260 -5.99 -21.98 5.24
C ILE A 260 -5.84 -22.04 3.73
N TRP A 261 -4.81 -22.73 3.25
CA TRP A 261 -4.41 -22.73 1.84
C TRP A 261 -5.52 -23.13 0.87
N GLN A 262 -6.47 -23.98 1.31
CA GLN A 262 -7.65 -24.38 0.52
C GLN A 262 -8.62 -23.22 0.25
N GLN A 263 -8.61 -22.20 1.10
CA GLN A 263 -9.47 -21.01 1.01
C GLN A 263 -8.77 -19.82 0.35
N VAL A 264 -7.47 -19.90 0.09
CA VAL A 264 -6.71 -18.85 -0.58
C VAL A 264 -6.97 -18.89 -2.08
N GLY A 265 -7.88 -18.04 -2.55
CA GLY A 265 -8.20 -17.88 -3.97
C GLY A 265 -7.30 -16.87 -4.71
N ALA A 266 -6.70 -15.92 -3.98
CA ALA A 266 -5.84 -14.89 -4.56
C ALA A 266 -4.44 -15.42 -4.91
N ALA A 267 -3.65 -14.62 -5.64
CA ALA A 267 -2.26 -14.96 -5.96
C ALA A 267 -1.39 -15.02 -4.69
N TYR A 268 -0.41 -15.92 -4.68
CA TYR A 268 0.68 -15.86 -3.71
C TYR A 268 1.59 -14.70 -4.10
N ASN A 269 1.71 -13.73 -3.19
CA ASN A 269 2.46 -12.52 -3.40
C ASN A 269 3.93 -12.77 -3.08
N ILE A 270 4.81 -12.42 -4.01
CA ILE A 270 6.25 -12.64 -3.94
C ILE A 270 7.04 -11.41 -3.49
N GLY A 271 6.38 -10.47 -2.79
CA GLY A 271 7.01 -9.29 -2.20
C GLY A 271 7.47 -9.51 -0.77
N ILE A 272 6.98 -10.56 -0.09
CA ILE A 272 7.50 -11.03 1.19
C ILE A 272 7.54 -12.56 1.15
N PHE A 273 8.74 -13.13 1.07
CA PHE A 273 8.90 -14.58 1.07
C PHE A 273 10.21 -15.03 1.71
N HIS A 274 10.09 -15.99 2.62
CA HIS A 274 11.20 -16.63 3.31
C HIS A 274 11.52 -17.96 2.63
N TRP A 275 12.80 -18.23 2.46
CA TRP A 275 13.33 -19.41 1.79
C TRP A 275 14.35 -20.09 2.70
N ARG A 276 14.17 -21.40 2.89
CA ARG A 276 15.22 -22.25 3.44
C ARG A 276 16.05 -22.86 2.31
N PRO A 277 17.37 -23.03 2.48
CA PRO A 277 18.26 -23.52 1.43
C PRO A 277 18.18 -25.05 1.28
N THR A 278 16.97 -25.61 1.25
CA THR A 278 16.74 -27.04 0.99
C THR A 278 16.92 -27.36 -0.49
N ASP A 279 17.11 -28.64 -0.82
CA ASP A 279 17.30 -29.05 -2.21
C ASP A 279 16.05 -28.78 -3.06
N SER A 280 14.86 -28.88 -2.46
CA SER A 280 13.59 -28.55 -3.11
C SER A 280 13.46 -27.06 -3.40
N ALA A 281 13.75 -26.20 -2.42
CA ALA A 281 13.73 -24.75 -2.60
C ALA A 281 14.73 -24.27 -3.66
N LYS A 282 15.96 -24.83 -3.66
CA LYS A 282 16.97 -24.54 -4.71
C LYS A 282 16.51 -24.99 -6.09
N LYS A 283 15.86 -26.16 -6.19
CA LYS A 283 15.30 -26.67 -7.44
C LYS A 283 14.20 -25.75 -7.96
N LEU A 284 13.28 -25.33 -7.09
CA LEU A 284 12.22 -24.37 -7.42
C LEU A 284 12.80 -23.05 -7.93
N ALA A 285 13.76 -22.45 -7.20
CA ALA A 285 14.37 -21.18 -7.60
C ALA A 285 15.04 -21.28 -8.98
N ARG A 286 15.73 -22.39 -9.26
CA ARG A 286 16.36 -22.65 -10.56
C ARG A 286 15.35 -22.79 -11.69
N GLU A 287 14.30 -23.60 -11.49
CA GLU A 287 13.27 -23.80 -12.51
C GLU A 287 12.50 -22.51 -12.79
N TRP A 288 12.19 -21.74 -11.74
CA TRP A 288 11.55 -20.43 -11.88
C TRP A 288 12.44 -19.45 -12.65
N LYS A 289 13.74 -19.40 -12.34
CA LYS A 289 14.71 -18.60 -13.09
C LYS A 289 14.75 -18.99 -14.55
N GLU A 290 14.88 -20.28 -14.86
CA GLU A 290 14.95 -20.80 -16.23
C GLU A 290 13.67 -20.48 -17.02
N MET A 291 12.50 -20.60 -16.39
CA MET A 291 11.22 -20.19 -16.99
C MET A 291 11.21 -18.72 -17.37
N LEU A 292 11.60 -17.82 -16.46
CA LEU A 292 11.56 -16.38 -16.71
C LEU A 292 12.63 -15.92 -17.72
N LEU A 293 13.77 -16.61 -17.79
CA LEU A 293 14.80 -16.35 -18.80
C LEU A 293 14.39 -16.86 -20.19
N ALA A 294 13.53 -17.88 -20.26
CA ALA A 294 13.03 -18.43 -21.52
C ALA A 294 11.94 -17.56 -22.17
N ASP A 295 11.12 -16.86 -21.37
CA ASP A 295 10.07 -15.97 -21.89
C ASP A 295 9.96 -14.67 -21.07
N GLU A 296 10.37 -13.56 -21.68
CA GLU A 296 10.35 -12.23 -21.06
C GLU A 296 8.95 -11.67 -20.80
N LYS A 297 7.90 -12.29 -21.37
CA LYS A 297 6.50 -11.89 -21.16
C LYS A 297 5.91 -12.46 -19.87
N ILE A 298 6.51 -13.51 -19.32
CA ILE A 298 6.04 -14.10 -18.06
C ILE A 298 6.39 -13.11 -16.94
N TRP A 299 5.35 -12.67 -16.22
CA TRP A 299 5.53 -11.91 -14.99
C TRP A 299 6.01 -12.85 -13.88
N ASP A 300 7.01 -12.43 -13.10
CA ASP A 300 7.67 -13.24 -12.07
C ASP A 300 6.67 -13.83 -11.07
N GLN A 301 5.71 -13.04 -10.57
CA GLN A 301 4.65 -13.52 -9.68
C GLN A 301 3.79 -14.61 -10.31
N ASN A 302 3.39 -14.44 -11.57
CA ASN A 302 2.59 -15.44 -12.28
C ASN A 302 3.40 -16.73 -12.48
N GLY A 303 4.65 -16.62 -12.92
CA GLY A 303 5.54 -17.78 -13.08
C GLY A 303 5.74 -18.56 -11.78
N PHE A 304 5.90 -17.86 -10.64
CA PHE A 304 5.99 -18.52 -9.33
C PHE A 304 4.70 -19.28 -8.99
N ASN A 305 3.54 -18.63 -9.16
CA ASN A 305 2.24 -19.25 -8.89
C ASN A 305 1.99 -20.44 -9.81
N ASP A 306 2.32 -20.35 -11.09
CA ASP A 306 2.16 -21.43 -12.07
C ASP A 306 2.98 -22.68 -11.69
N ILE A 307 4.22 -22.49 -11.20
CA ILE A 307 5.09 -23.61 -10.79
C ILE A 307 4.64 -24.19 -9.45
N VAL A 308 4.45 -23.34 -8.43
CA VAL A 308 4.22 -23.82 -7.07
C VAL A 308 2.84 -24.49 -6.94
N ARG A 309 1.87 -24.08 -7.77
CA ARG A 309 0.49 -24.60 -7.74
C ARG A 309 0.23 -25.80 -8.64
N ARG A 310 1.21 -26.30 -9.40
CA ARG A 310 1.03 -27.47 -10.31
C ARG A 310 0.35 -28.65 -9.61
N GLN A 311 0.79 -28.93 -8.39
CA GLN A 311 0.15 -29.88 -7.51
C GLN A 311 0.20 -29.32 -6.09
N LEU A 312 -0.95 -28.92 -5.56
CA LEU A 312 -1.13 -28.53 -4.17
C LEU A 312 -1.77 -29.68 -3.38
N GLY A 313 -1.28 -29.89 -2.16
CA GLY A 313 -1.75 -30.91 -1.25
C GLY A 313 -0.94 -32.21 -1.33
N PRO A 314 -1.11 -33.11 -0.34
CA PRO A 314 -1.92 -32.92 0.87
C PRO A 314 -1.28 -31.93 1.86
N SER A 315 -1.94 -31.66 2.99
CA SER A 315 -1.30 -30.98 4.12
C SER A 315 -0.06 -31.77 4.57
N VAL A 316 0.96 -31.07 5.05
CA VAL A 316 2.20 -31.71 5.55
C VAL A 316 1.93 -32.43 6.88
N ASP A 317 1.09 -31.83 7.71
CA ASP A 317 0.57 -32.38 8.97
C ASP A 317 -0.80 -31.74 9.29
N GLU A 318 -1.41 -32.09 10.42
CA GLU A 318 -2.77 -31.66 10.78
C GLU A 318 -2.84 -30.20 11.28
N ASP A 319 -1.77 -29.67 11.88
CA ASP A 319 -1.84 -28.45 12.71
C ASP A 319 -0.99 -27.28 12.20
N SER A 320 0.03 -27.52 11.37
CA SER A 320 1.01 -26.48 11.00
C SER A 320 0.49 -25.47 9.98
N GLY A 321 -0.57 -25.82 9.24
CA GLY A 321 -1.04 -25.06 8.08
C GLY A 321 -0.13 -25.17 6.85
N LEU A 322 0.91 -26.02 6.89
CA LEU A 322 1.80 -26.25 5.75
C LEU A 322 1.19 -27.22 4.74
N VAL A 323 1.51 -27.02 3.47
CA VAL A 323 1.00 -27.81 2.35
C VAL A 323 2.14 -28.30 1.45
N TYR A 324 2.04 -29.52 0.94
CA TYR A 324 2.90 -29.97 -0.15
C TYR A 324 2.55 -29.25 -1.45
N SER A 325 3.57 -28.77 -2.14
CA SER A 325 3.49 -27.98 -3.36
C SER A 325 4.64 -28.36 -4.30
N PHE A 326 4.69 -27.78 -5.51
CA PHE A 326 5.73 -28.07 -6.49
C PHE A 326 5.91 -29.58 -6.72
N ASP A 327 4.84 -30.21 -7.22
CA ASP A 327 4.78 -31.64 -7.52
C ASP A 327 5.05 -32.53 -6.29
N GLY A 328 4.61 -32.08 -5.11
CA GLY A 328 4.78 -32.76 -3.83
C GLY A 328 6.17 -32.64 -3.20
N ASN A 329 7.08 -31.85 -3.79
CA ASN A 329 8.47 -31.78 -3.34
C ASN A 329 8.74 -30.66 -2.34
N LEU A 330 7.85 -29.66 -2.23
CA LEU A 330 8.09 -28.44 -1.45
C LEU A 330 7.03 -28.27 -0.35
N LYS A 331 7.46 -28.05 0.88
CA LYS A 331 6.59 -27.66 1.99
C LYS A 331 6.39 -26.14 1.98
N LEU A 332 5.19 -25.69 1.63
CA LEU A 332 4.81 -24.29 1.52
C LEU A 332 3.93 -23.86 2.68
N GLY A 333 4.15 -22.65 3.18
CA GLY A 333 3.21 -21.95 4.05
C GLY A 333 2.83 -20.58 3.49
N ILE A 334 1.60 -20.15 3.74
CA ILE A 334 1.08 -18.86 3.27
C ILE A 334 0.89 -17.96 4.48
N LEU A 335 1.59 -16.82 4.50
CA LEU A 335 1.54 -15.86 5.58
C LEU A 335 0.15 -15.17 5.62
N PRO A 336 -0.46 -15.01 6.79
CA PRO A 336 -1.80 -14.45 6.92
C PRO A 336 -1.86 -12.97 6.55
N ALA A 337 -2.75 -12.62 5.64
CA ALA A 337 -2.98 -11.26 5.13
C ALA A 337 -3.44 -10.28 6.21
N SER A 338 -3.89 -10.79 7.36
CA SER A 338 -4.26 -9.99 8.52
C SER A 338 -3.07 -9.33 9.23
N ILE A 339 -1.85 -9.88 9.12
CA ILE A 339 -0.63 -9.35 9.75
C ILE A 339 0.57 -9.21 8.79
N TYR A 340 0.57 -9.93 7.67
CA TYR A 340 1.45 -9.68 6.52
C TYR A 340 0.62 -8.99 5.45
N CYS A 341 0.28 -7.74 5.72
CA CYS A 341 -0.80 -7.06 5.04
C CYS A 341 -0.41 -6.62 3.62
N SER A 342 -1.31 -6.83 2.67
CA SER A 342 -1.38 -6.05 1.44
C SER A 342 -1.86 -4.63 1.74
N GLY A 343 -1.78 -3.72 0.77
CA GLY A 343 -2.28 -2.37 0.97
C GLY A 343 -3.80 -2.28 1.13
N HIS A 344 -4.55 -3.21 0.54
CA HIS A 344 -5.99 -3.25 0.72
C HIS A 344 -6.34 -3.65 2.17
N THR A 345 -5.73 -4.72 2.67
CA THR A 345 -5.96 -5.24 4.03
C THR A 345 -5.46 -4.28 5.12
N TYR A 346 -4.38 -3.54 4.86
CA TYR A 346 -3.84 -2.55 5.80
C TYR A 346 -4.57 -1.18 5.74
N PHE A 347 -4.62 -0.54 4.57
CA PHE A 347 -5.05 0.86 4.46
C PHE A 347 -6.56 1.03 4.23
N VAL A 348 -7.24 0.06 3.62
CA VAL A 348 -8.68 0.15 3.31
C VAL A 348 -9.50 -0.56 4.37
N GLN A 349 -9.15 -1.81 4.67
CA GLN A 349 -9.87 -2.61 5.66
C GLN A 349 -9.43 -2.34 7.09
N ALA A 350 -8.18 -1.94 7.31
CA ALA A 350 -7.54 -1.95 8.63
C ALA A 350 -7.78 -3.29 9.36
N MET A 351 -7.61 -4.40 8.63
CA MET A 351 -8.01 -5.75 9.04
C MET A 351 -7.41 -6.13 10.41
N TYR A 352 -6.12 -5.85 10.61
CA TYR A 352 -5.43 -6.09 11.88
C TYR A 352 -6.11 -5.40 13.07
N GLN A 353 -6.62 -4.16 12.90
CA GLN A 353 -7.31 -3.45 13.98
C GLN A 353 -8.65 -4.09 14.32
N GLN A 354 -9.36 -4.59 13.31
CA GLN A 354 -10.65 -5.24 13.50
C GLN A 354 -10.51 -6.60 14.19
N LEU A 355 -9.44 -7.33 13.87
CA LEU A 355 -9.10 -8.62 14.47
C LEU A 355 -8.28 -8.50 15.76
N ARG A 356 -7.90 -7.27 16.16
CA ARG A 356 -7.06 -6.98 17.34
C ARG A 356 -5.68 -7.68 17.28
N LEU A 357 -5.10 -7.70 16.09
CA LEU A 357 -3.78 -8.24 15.80
C LEU A 357 -2.75 -7.12 15.61
N GLU A 358 -1.48 -7.48 15.75
CA GLU A 358 -0.35 -6.61 15.44
C GLU A 358 0.27 -7.01 14.09
N PRO A 359 0.31 -6.10 13.11
CA PRO A 359 0.88 -6.41 11.80
C PRO A 359 2.41 -6.53 11.89
N TYR A 360 2.96 -7.51 11.17
CA TYR A 360 4.39 -7.67 10.95
C TYR A 360 4.90 -6.80 9.81
N ALA A 361 4.12 -6.69 8.74
CA ALA A 361 4.50 -5.94 7.57
C ALA A 361 3.30 -5.35 6.85
N VAL A 362 3.55 -4.30 6.08
CA VAL A 362 2.64 -3.79 5.06
C VAL A 362 3.38 -3.72 3.73
N HIS A 363 2.87 -4.42 2.72
CA HIS A 363 3.32 -4.33 1.35
C HIS A 363 2.42 -3.36 0.59
N THR A 364 3.01 -2.39 -0.11
CA THR A 364 2.24 -1.44 -0.92
C THR A 364 1.78 -2.05 -2.26
N THR A 365 0.92 -3.08 -2.17
CA THR A 365 0.06 -3.60 -3.24
C THR A 365 -1.38 -3.11 -3.10
N PHE A 366 -2.15 -3.08 -4.20
CA PHE A 366 -3.50 -2.47 -4.25
C PHE A 366 -3.51 -0.93 -4.00
N GLN A 367 -2.62 -0.17 -4.65
CA GLN A 367 -2.58 1.30 -4.62
C GLN A 367 -2.69 1.90 -6.00
N TYR A 368 -3.19 3.14 -6.03
CA TYR A 368 -3.24 3.98 -7.21
C TYR A 368 -2.05 4.95 -7.23
N ALA A 369 -1.95 5.75 -8.29
CA ALA A 369 -0.94 6.80 -8.43
C ALA A 369 0.54 6.33 -8.39
N GLY A 370 0.82 5.04 -8.66
CA GLY A 370 2.18 4.51 -8.76
C GLY A 370 3.02 4.77 -7.50
N THR A 371 4.32 5.02 -7.70
CA THR A 371 5.28 5.25 -6.59
C THR A 371 4.90 6.43 -5.70
N GLU A 372 4.34 7.50 -6.28
CA GLU A 372 3.87 8.66 -5.50
C GLU A 372 2.70 8.29 -4.58
N GLY A 373 1.75 7.47 -5.07
CA GLY A 373 0.64 6.97 -4.27
C GLY A 373 1.10 6.03 -3.16
N LYS A 374 2.01 5.09 -3.46
CA LYS A 374 2.62 4.20 -2.46
C LYS A 374 3.28 4.98 -1.32
N ARG A 375 4.09 6.00 -1.67
CA ARG A 375 4.71 6.89 -0.69
C ARG A 375 3.68 7.62 0.15
N HIS A 376 2.63 8.15 -0.49
CA HIS A 376 1.57 8.86 0.22
C HIS A 376 0.80 7.95 1.19
N ARG A 377 0.53 6.68 0.84
CA ARG A 377 -0.11 5.69 1.72
C ARG A 377 0.71 5.41 2.98
N LEU A 378 2.01 5.21 2.81
CA LEU A 378 2.91 4.98 3.94
C LEU A 378 3.00 6.21 4.84
N ARG A 379 2.93 7.42 4.26
CA ARG A 379 2.84 8.67 5.03
C ARG A 379 1.51 8.83 5.76
N GLU A 380 0.38 8.53 5.11
CA GLU A 380 -0.95 8.52 5.75
C GLU A 380 -0.94 7.59 6.98
N ALA A 381 -0.27 6.45 6.89
CA ALA A 381 -0.08 5.52 8.00
C ALA A 381 1.07 5.88 8.97
N MET A 382 1.80 6.98 8.72
CA MET A 382 2.94 7.46 9.52
C MET A 382 4.11 6.48 9.61
N VAL A 383 4.28 5.61 8.61
CA VAL A 383 5.33 4.59 8.54
C VAL A 383 6.36 4.85 7.44
N PHE A 384 6.31 6.00 6.76
CA PHE A 384 7.37 6.41 5.84
C PHE A 384 8.48 7.19 6.56
N TYR A 385 9.74 6.95 6.22
CA TYR A 385 10.87 7.67 6.81
C TYR A 385 11.19 8.94 6.01
N ASP A 386 10.62 10.05 6.43
CA ASP A 386 10.86 11.37 5.84
C ASP A 386 11.96 12.16 6.58
N PRO A 387 12.71 13.02 5.87
CA PRO A 387 13.70 13.88 6.49
C PRO A 387 13.03 15.05 7.25
N PRO A 388 13.71 15.70 8.22
CA PRO A 388 13.11 16.74 9.05
C PRO A 388 12.45 17.90 8.26
N GLU A 389 13.01 18.26 7.11
CA GLU A 389 12.50 19.34 6.25
C GLU A 389 11.11 19.03 5.68
N TYR A 390 10.71 17.77 5.65
CA TYR A 390 9.35 17.38 5.24
C TYR A 390 8.28 17.96 6.17
N TYR A 391 8.59 18.00 7.47
CA TYR A 391 7.72 18.42 8.57
C TYR A 391 7.82 19.91 8.91
N ASP A 392 8.77 20.65 8.32
CA ASP A 392 8.84 22.11 8.39
C ASP A 392 8.88 22.72 6.99
N ALA A 393 7.75 22.63 6.29
CA ALA A 393 7.65 23.06 4.91
C ALA A 393 7.88 24.59 4.76
N PRO A 394 8.60 25.04 3.72
CA PRO A 394 8.71 26.45 3.39
C PRO A 394 7.33 27.11 3.22
N GLY A 395 7.16 28.31 3.81
CA GLY A 395 5.87 29.02 3.83
C GLY A 395 4.84 28.45 4.83
N GLY A 396 5.14 27.32 5.47
CA GLY A 396 4.27 26.67 6.45
C GLY A 396 3.09 25.92 5.83
N PHE A 397 2.20 25.47 6.70
CA PHE A 397 1.06 24.63 6.39
C PHE A 397 -0.24 25.41 6.43
N LEU A 398 -1.16 25.01 5.56
CA LEU A 398 -2.57 25.34 5.64
C LEU A 398 -3.35 24.04 5.91
N SER A 399 -4.22 24.06 6.91
CA SER A 399 -5.11 22.94 7.22
C SER A 399 -6.52 23.45 7.50
N PHE A 400 -7.50 22.56 7.52
CA PHE A 400 -8.85 22.92 7.89
C PHE A 400 -9.59 21.77 8.53
N ARG A 401 -10.63 22.10 9.29
CA ARG A 401 -11.58 21.11 9.79
C ARG A 401 -12.60 20.78 8.69
N PRO A 402 -12.62 19.55 8.16
CA PRO A 402 -13.65 19.15 7.21
C PRO A 402 -15.01 19.18 7.91
N SER A 403 -15.99 19.82 7.27
CA SER A 403 -17.38 19.76 7.70
C SER A 403 -18.09 18.77 6.81
N ILE A 404 -18.74 17.75 7.36
CA ILE A 404 -19.56 16.79 6.62
C ILE A 404 -20.85 16.57 7.41
N PRO A 405 -22.04 16.82 6.82
CA PRO A 405 -23.31 16.53 7.46
C PRO A 405 -23.41 15.06 7.85
N LYS A 406 -23.79 14.76 9.10
CA LYS A 406 -23.96 13.38 9.58
C LYS A 406 -24.88 12.55 8.69
N SER A 407 -25.91 13.16 8.12
CA SER A 407 -26.83 12.50 7.17
C SER A 407 -26.12 11.99 5.91
N LYS A 408 -25.12 12.71 5.40
CA LYS A 408 -24.31 12.27 4.24
C LYS A 408 -23.35 11.13 4.56
N LEU A 409 -22.97 10.96 5.84
CA LEU A 409 -22.11 9.86 6.28
C LEU A 409 -22.89 8.62 6.69
N LEU A 410 -23.96 8.78 7.47
CA LEU A 410 -24.58 7.69 8.23
C LEU A 410 -25.98 7.29 7.73
N SER A 411 -26.63 8.10 6.89
CA SER A 411 -28.00 7.81 6.43
C SER A 411 -28.02 7.26 5.01
N GLY A 412 -29.03 6.43 4.70
CA GLY A 412 -29.27 5.89 3.36
C GLY A 412 -28.33 4.74 2.97
N GLN A 413 -28.67 4.10 1.86
CA GLN A 413 -27.89 2.98 1.30
C GLN A 413 -26.52 3.45 0.81
N HIS A 414 -25.52 2.56 0.88
CA HIS A 414 -24.20 2.77 0.29
C HIS A 414 -24.23 2.35 -1.19
N ASN A 415 -24.45 3.32 -2.06
CA ASN A 415 -24.49 3.16 -3.52
C ASN A 415 -23.76 4.30 -4.23
N ILE A 416 -23.66 4.23 -5.56
CA ILE A 416 -22.94 5.21 -6.40
C ILE A 416 -23.43 6.64 -6.13
N GLU A 417 -24.73 6.88 -6.12
CA GLU A 417 -25.29 8.21 -5.90
C GLU A 417 -24.90 8.78 -4.53
N SER A 418 -25.05 7.98 -3.47
CA SER A 418 -24.70 8.37 -2.10
C SER A 418 -23.19 8.61 -1.95
N HIS A 419 -22.36 7.82 -2.64
CA HIS A 419 -20.91 7.93 -2.65
C HIS A 419 -20.47 9.24 -3.27
N PHE A 420 -20.89 9.52 -4.49
CA PHE A 420 -20.55 10.76 -5.18
C PHE A 420 -21.16 11.97 -4.46
N SER A 421 -22.35 11.88 -3.89
CA SER A 421 -22.94 12.94 -3.07
C SER A 421 -22.11 13.30 -1.83
N LEU A 422 -21.40 12.32 -1.24
CA LEU A 422 -20.47 12.51 -0.12
C LEU A 422 -19.12 13.07 -0.60
N ILE A 423 -18.54 12.48 -1.64
CA ILE A 423 -17.22 12.89 -2.16
C ILE A 423 -17.28 14.29 -2.77
N ASN A 424 -18.30 14.59 -3.58
CA ASN A 424 -18.51 15.91 -4.17
C ASN A 424 -18.59 17.03 -3.11
N TYR A 425 -19.18 16.73 -1.95
CA TYR A 425 -19.25 17.66 -0.82
C TYR A 425 -17.87 17.94 -0.20
N GLN A 426 -16.99 16.94 -0.17
CA GLN A 426 -15.61 17.07 0.32
C GLN A 426 -14.71 17.74 -0.72
N ILE A 427 -14.80 17.34 -2.00
CA ILE A 427 -14.07 17.95 -3.13
C ILE A 427 -14.29 19.46 -3.18
N LYS A 428 -15.53 19.94 -2.98
CA LYS A 428 -15.81 21.38 -2.99
C LYS A 428 -15.03 22.14 -1.91
N GLN A 429 -14.91 21.58 -0.71
CA GLN A 429 -14.14 22.17 0.39
C GLN A 429 -12.64 22.12 0.11
N ILE A 430 -12.15 21.00 -0.42
CA ILE A 430 -10.75 20.81 -0.80
C ILE A 430 -10.35 21.76 -1.93
N ARG A 431 -11.21 21.98 -2.93
CA ARG A 431 -11.01 22.96 -4.01
C ARG A 431 -10.78 24.36 -3.44
N THR A 432 -11.60 24.78 -2.48
CA THR A 432 -11.44 26.06 -1.78
C THR A 432 -10.13 26.10 -0.99
N ALA A 433 -9.77 25.02 -0.29
CA ALA A 433 -8.51 24.94 0.44
C ALA A 433 -7.29 25.02 -0.49
N LEU A 434 -7.32 24.34 -1.64
CA LEU A 434 -6.28 24.41 -2.68
C LEU A 434 -6.13 25.83 -3.22
N ALA A 435 -7.24 26.54 -3.45
CA ALA A 435 -7.21 27.92 -3.93
C ALA A 435 -6.54 28.85 -2.91
N ILE A 436 -6.92 28.74 -1.63
CA ILE A 436 -6.32 29.54 -0.55
C ILE A 436 -4.85 29.16 -0.32
N ALA A 437 -4.51 27.87 -0.35
CA ALA A 437 -3.13 27.39 -0.21
C ALA A 437 -2.23 27.94 -1.34
N SER A 438 -2.74 27.93 -2.57
CA SER A 438 -2.08 28.54 -3.73
C SER A 438 -1.87 30.05 -3.53
N LEU A 439 -2.92 30.77 -3.10
CA LEU A 439 -2.87 32.21 -2.87
C LEU A 439 -1.85 32.60 -1.79
N LEU A 440 -1.85 31.86 -0.68
CA LEU A 440 -0.99 32.11 0.48
C LEU A 440 0.38 31.44 0.39
N LYS A 441 0.67 30.73 -0.71
CA LYS A 441 1.90 29.95 -0.93
C LYS A 441 2.21 28.99 0.21
N ARG A 442 1.19 28.26 0.67
CA ARG A 442 1.28 27.31 1.78
C ARG A 442 1.10 25.88 1.30
N THR A 443 1.72 24.96 2.02
CA THR A 443 1.52 23.53 1.78
C THR A 443 0.17 23.11 2.38
N LEU A 444 -0.73 22.55 1.57
CA LEU A 444 -2.03 22.08 2.04
C LEU A 444 -1.89 20.71 2.73
N VAL A 445 -2.29 20.63 3.99
CA VAL A 445 -2.53 19.35 4.66
C VAL A 445 -3.94 18.90 4.25
N MET A 446 -4.01 17.83 3.47
CA MET A 446 -5.27 17.27 2.98
C MET A 446 -6.12 16.78 4.16
N PRO A 447 -7.45 16.93 4.15
CA PRO A 447 -8.29 16.35 5.19
C PRO A 447 -8.40 14.83 5.02
N PRO A 448 -8.77 14.08 6.07
CA PRO A 448 -9.18 12.69 5.90
C PRO A 448 -10.40 12.63 4.97
N LEU A 449 -10.39 11.73 4.00
CA LEU A 449 -11.50 11.53 3.07
C LEU A 449 -12.42 10.42 3.56
N TRP A 450 -13.71 10.69 3.57
CA TRP A 450 -14.73 9.67 3.82
C TRP A 450 -15.29 9.13 2.52
N CYS A 451 -15.17 7.82 2.31
CA CYS A 451 -15.77 7.11 1.18
C CYS A 451 -16.88 6.17 1.65
N ARG A 452 -17.87 5.98 0.77
CA ARG A 452 -18.89 4.93 0.93
C ARG A 452 -18.56 3.67 0.14
N LEU A 453 -17.74 3.76 -0.89
CA LEU A 453 -17.42 2.66 -1.79
C LEU A 453 -15.90 2.63 -1.95
N ASP A 454 -15.39 1.42 -2.12
CA ASP A 454 -14.01 1.12 -2.46
C ASP A 454 -13.70 1.57 -3.90
N ARG A 455 -12.40 1.71 -4.24
CA ARG A 455 -11.93 1.92 -5.61
C ARG A 455 -11.15 0.68 -6.03
N LEU A 456 -11.53 0.05 -7.14
CA LEU A 456 -10.86 -1.12 -7.71
C LEU A 456 -10.58 -0.92 -9.22
N TRP A 457 -9.88 -1.87 -9.84
CA TRP A 457 -9.57 -1.85 -11.29
C TRP A 457 -10.61 -2.57 -12.15
N PHE A 458 -11.65 -3.11 -11.53
CA PHE A 458 -12.64 -3.97 -12.18
C PHE A 458 -14.04 -3.73 -11.60
N PRO A 459 -15.11 -4.14 -12.30
CA PRO A 459 -16.47 -3.98 -11.82
C PRO A 459 -16.72 -4.66 -10.46
N HIS A 460 -17.37 -3.96 -9.53
CA HIS A 460 -17.60 -4.47 -8.17
C HIS A 460 -18.87 -3.86 -7.53
N PRO A 461 -19.46 -4.50 -6.50
CA PRO A 461 -20.73 -4.04 -5.89
C PRO A 461 -20.54 -2.86 -4.90
N GLY A 462 -19.42 -2.15 -4.97
CA GLY A 462 -19.08 -1.05 -4.06
C GLY A 462 -18.04 -1.39 -3.00
N VAL A 463 -18.07 -2.59 -2.42
CA VAL A 463 -16.97 -3.17 -1.59
C VAL A 463 -16.78 -4.63 -2.01
N LEU A 464 -15.60 -5.20 -1.77
CA LEU A 464 -15.36 -6.61 -2.09
C LEU A 464 -16.18 -7.51 -1.18
N GLU A 465 -16.86 -8.50 -1.78
CA GLU A 465 -17.60 -9.51 -1.04
C GLU A 465 -16.65 -10.32 -0.15
N GLY A 466 -17.07 -10.58 1.09
CA GLY A 466 -16.26 -11.24 2.12
C GLY A 466 -15.18 -10.37 2.77
N SER A 467 -14.84 -9.19 2.20
CA SER A 467 -13.87 -8.29 2.83
C SER A 467 -14.41 -7.69 4.13
N MET A 468 -13.51 -7.25 5.01
CA MET A 468 -13.85 -6.56 6.26
C MET A 468 -14.02 -5.04 6.06
N THR A 469 -14.12 -4.54 4.83
CA THR A 469 -14.25 -3.10 4.55
C THR A 469 -15.53 -2.54 5.20
N ARG A 470 -15.37 -1.61 6.15
CA ARG A 470 -16.50 -0.91 6.76
C ARG A 470 -17.04 0.17 5.83
N GLN A 471 -18.34 0.46 5.88
CA GLN A 471 -18.95 1.57 5.16
C GLN A 471 -19.69 2.50 6.14
N PRO A 472 -19.48 3.83 6.08
CA PRO A 472 -18.39 4.49 5.36
C PRO A 472 -17.03 4.23 6.05
N PHE A 473 -15.94 4.48 5.33
CA PHE A 473 -14.57 4.38 5.85
C PHE A 473 -13.75 5.62 5.50
N ILE A 474 -12.65 5.82 6.23
CA ILE A 474 -11.63 6.79 5.82
C ILE A 474 -10.89 6.17 4.65
N CYS A 475 -11.16 6.64 3.44
CA CYS A 475 -10.47 6.17 2.27
C CYS A 475 -9.15 6.92 2.09
N PRO A 476 -8.13 6.23 1.59
CA PRO A 476 -6.89 6.84 1.17
C PRO A 476 -7.07 7.92 0.10
N LEU A 477 -6.19 8.93 0.08
CA LEU A 477 -6.31 10.08 -0.82
C LEU A 477 -6.41 9.68 -2.31
N ASP A 478 -5.65 8.65 -2.69
CA ASP A 478 -5.58 8.12 -4.05
C ASP A 478 -6.83 7.34 -4.48
N HIS A 479 -7.87 7.19 -3.64
CA HIS A 479 -9.18 6.71 -4.07
C HIS A 479 -9.97 7.77 -4.84
N VAL A 480 -9.63 9.05 -4.68
CA VAL A 480 -10.37 10.17 -5.29
C VAL A 480 -9.46 11.07 -6.12
N PHE A 481 -8.23 11.27 -5.67
CA PHE A 481 -7.29 12.19 -6.29
C PHE A 481 -6.12 11.45 -6.95
N GLU A 482 -5.68 11.92 -8.11
CA GLU A 482 -4.50 11.42 -8.80
C GLU A 482 -3.24 12.04 -8.16
N VAL A 483 -2.79 11.45 -7.05
CA VAL A 483 -1.67 11.98 -6.22
C VAL A 483 -0.39 12.18 -7.03
N ASN A 484 -0.11 11.30 -7.98
CA ASN A 484 1.00 11.43 -8.93
C ASN A 484 0.90 12.71 -9.76
N ILE A 485 -0.31 13.10 -10.18
CA ILE A 485 -0.54 14.35 -10.94
C ILE A 485 -0.46 15.57 -10.01
N MET A 486 -0.97 15.45 -8.78
CA MET A 486 -0.87 16.52 -7.77
C MET A 486 0.59 16.87 -7.43
N LEU A 487 1.46 15.86 -7.35
CA LEU A 487 2.87 16.03 -7.02
C LEU A 487 3.76 16.32 -8.22
N LYS A 488 3.28 16.09 -9.45
CA LYS A 488 4.00 16.35 -10.69
C LYS A 488 4.33 17.83 -10.86
N GLU A 489 5.54 18.09 -11.35
CA GLU A 489 5.92 19.43 -11.79
C GLU A 489 5.22 19.76 -13.11
N LEU A 490 4.40 20.81 -13.09
CA LEU A 490 3.67 21.32 -14.25
C LEU A 490 4.08 22.77 -14.47
N SER A 491 4.15 23.19 -15.74
CA SER A 491 4.50 24.55 -16.15
C SER A 491 3.73 25.61 -15.36
N GLU A 492 4.44 26.53 -14.69
CA GLU A 492 3.79 27.62 -13.96
C GLU A 492 3.11 28.63 -14.90
N ASP A 493 3.63 28.76 -16.12
CA ASP A 493 3.04 29.64 -17.13
C ASP A 493 1.66 29.14 -17.57
N GLU A 494 1.47 27.83 -17.64
CA GLU A 494 0.24 27.21 -18.10
C GLU A 494 -0.73 26.86 -16.97
N PHE A 495 -0.20 26.37 -15.83
CA PHE A 495 -0.96 25.80 -14.72
C PHE A 495 -0.87 26.63 -13.44
N GLY A 496 -0.18 27.77 -13.46
CA GLY A 496 0.02 28.60 -12.27
C GLY A 496 0.98 27.95 -11.26
N PRO A 497 1.18 28.55 -10.08
CA PRO A 497 2.15 28.07 -9.10
C PRO A 497 1.84 26.64 -8.62
N ARG A 498 2.90 25.91 -8.24
CA ARG A 498 2.76 24.58 -7.62
C ARG A 498 1.98 24.68 -6.31
N ILE A 499 1.09 23.72 -6.07
CA ILE A 499 0.36 23.57 -4.81
C ILE A 499 0.86 22.30 -4.13
N ASN A 500 1.69 22.47 -3.10
CA ASN A 500 2.22 21.32 -2.35
C ASN A 500 1.13 20.75 -1.44
N ILE A 501 1.14 19.42 -1.28
CA ILE A 501 0.23 18.71 -0.38
C ILE A 501 0.97 17.86 0.65
N ARG A 502 0.28 17.55 1.74
CA ARG A 502 0.64 16.58 2.77
C ARG A 502 -0.57 15.74 3.15
N GLU A 503 -0.29 14.53 3.62
CA GLU A 503 -1.26 13.58 4.17
C GLU A 503 -2.01 14.14 5.38
N TYR A 504 -3.20 13.62 5.64
CA TYR A 504 -4.05 14.09 6.72
C TYR A 504 -3.48 13.84 8.12
N SER A 505 -2.61 12.84 8.26
CA SER A 505 -1.99 12.43 9.52
C SER A 505 -0.68 13.16 9.83
N LEU A 506 -0.26 14.13 9.00
CA LEU A 506 1.03 14.83 9.15
C LEU A 506 1.27 15.35 10.58
N PHE A 507 0.25 15.99 11.18
CA PHE A 507 0.38 16.58 12.51
C PHE A 507 0.34 15.55 13.65
N ASP A 508 -0.18 14.35 13.39
CA ASP A 508 -0.19 13.24 14.34
C ASP A 508 1.13 12.45 14.29
N ASN A 509 1.92 12.63 13.22
CA ASN A 509 3.20 11.96 13.06
C ASN A 509 4.16 12.30 14.22
N PRO A 510 4.80 11.30 14.87
CA PRO A 510 5.74 11.52 15.97
C PRO A 510 6.97 12.37 15.58
N SER A 511 7.37 12.34 14.31
CA SER A 511 8.51 13.11 13.80
C SER A 511 8.19 14.61 13.63
N MET A 512 6.92 14.99 13.74
CA MET A 512 6.48 16.37 13.57
C MET A 512 7.01 17.29 14.70
N PRO A 513 7.86 18.29 14.41
CA PRO A 513 8.46 19.11 15.45
C PRO A 513 7.43 19.91 16.26
N THR A 514 7.57 19.91 17.58
CA THR A 514 6.67 20.62 18.52
C THR A 514 6.56 22.12 18.18
N GLN A 515 7.68 22.76 17.82
CA GLN A 515 7.73 24.18 17.46
C GLN A 515 6.83 24.53 16.27
N VAL A 516 6.67 23.59 15.33
CA VAL A 516 5.79 23.77 14.17
C VAL A 516 4.32 23.63 14.59
N LYS A 517 3.99 22.65 15.44
CA LYS A 517 2.62 22.45 15.97
C LYS A 517 2.16 23.64 16.82
N GLU A 518 3.05 24.21 17.63
CA GLU A 518 2.77 25.34 18.53
C GLU A 518 2.67 26.68 17.79
N SER A 519 3.37 26.85 16.67
CA SER A 519 3.26 28.05 15.83
C SER A 519 1.98 27.98 14.96
N ARG A 520 0.84 28.19 15.61
CA ARG A 520 -0.50 27.97 15.04
C ARG A 520 -1.38 29.21 15.10
N LEU A 521 -2.12 29.45 14.02
CA LEU A 521 -3.19 30.44 13.91
C LEU A 521 -4.50 29.74 13.55
N ASP A 522 -5.47 29.73 14.46
CA ASP A 522 -6.80 29.23 14.23
C ASP A 522 -7.70 30.31 13.62
N VAL A 523 -8.23 30.05 12.44
CA VAL A 523 -9.08 30.95 11.66
C VAL A 523 -10.54 30.56 11.83
N GLN A 524 -11.29 31.39 12.55
CA GLN A 524 -12.72 31.24 12.77
C GLN A 524 -13.51 32.06 11.76
N LEU A 525 -14.25 31.38 10.87
CA LEU A 525 -15.08 32.07 9.88
C LEU A 525 -16.29 32.71 10.55
N CYS A 526 -16.55 33.99 10.26
CA CYS A 526 -17.63 34.76 10.85
C CYS A 526 -18.46 35.51 9.80
N GLN A 527 -19.69 35.90 10.15
CA GLN A 527 -20.49 36.77 9.29
C GLN A 527 -19.96 38.21 9.39
N GLU A 528 -19.73 38.84 8.26
CA GLU A 528 -19.29 40.24 8.18
C GLU A 528 -20.27 41.15 8.92
N GLY A 529 -19.73 42.12 9.68
CA GLY A 529 -20.54 43.03 10.49
C GLY A 529 -20.91 42.49 11.88
N THR A 530 -20.61 41.24 12.21
CA THR A 530 -20.66 40.75 13.60
C THR A 530 -19.47 41.28 14.41
N GLN A 531 -19.63 41.35 15.74
CA GLN A 531 -18.60 41.91 16.64
C GLN A 531 -17.24 41.23 16.40
N ASN A 532 -16.20 42.04 16.15
CA ASN A 532 -14.83 41.63 15.84
C ASN A 532 -14.66 40.83 14.52
N CYS A 533 -15.52 41.05 13.52
CA CYS A 533 -15.45 40.39 12.20
C CYS A 533 -15.30 41.40 11.05
N TYR A 534 -14.16 42.11 10.99
CA TYR A 534 -13.91 43.16 9.99
C TYR A 534 -12.67 42.89 9.11
N GLY A 535 -12.15 41.66 9.12
CA GLY A 535 -10.91 41.33 8.40
C GLY A 535 -9.71 42.16 8.86
N SER A 536 -9.62 42.41 10.17
CA SER A 536 -8.45 43.04 10.79
C SER A 536 -7.35 42.01 11.04
N THR A 537 -6.10 42.46 11.10
CA THR A 537 -4.96 41.66 11.56
C THR A 537 -4.98 41.43 13.08
N ASN A 538 -5.83 42.15 13.81
CA ASN A 538 -5.99 41.98 15.25
C ASN A 538 -6.59 40.60 15.57
N THR A 539 -5.85 39.80 16.30
CA THR A 539 -6.33 38.52 16.81
C THR A 539 -7.28 38.76 17.97
N SER A 540 -8.46 38.14 17.93
CA SER A 540 -9.49 38.28 18.99
C SER A 540 -9.04 37.66 20.32
N LEU A 541 -8.23 36.60 20.24
CA LEU A 541 -7.51 35.94 21.32
C LEU A 541 -6.11 35.57 20.76
N PRO A 542 -5.08 35.38 21.61
CA PRO A 542 -3.78 34.89 21.14
C PRO A 542 -3.95 33.65 20.26
N GLY A 543 -3.46 33.71 19.02
CA GLY A 543 -3.57 32.60 18.06
C GLY A 543 -4.93 32.41 17.39
N VAL A 544 -5.95 33.25 17.64
CA VAL A 544 -7.28 33.13 17.01
C VAL A 544 -7.64 34.36 16.18
N LEU A 545 -7.81 34.15 14.87
CA LEU A 545 -8.23 35.14 13.89
C LEU A 545 -9.71 34.94 13.52
N ARG A 546 -10.55 35.96 13.74
CA ARG A 546 -11.91 35.99 13.19
C ARG A 546 -11.87 36.56 11.78
N PHE A 547 -12.24 35.75 10.80
CA PHE A 547 -12.11 36.10 9.39
C PHE A 547 -13.48 36.08 8.70
N PRO A 548 -13.89 37.15 7.99
CA PRO A 548 -15.19 37.19 7.34
C PRO A 548 -15.35 36.08 6.30
N LYS A 549 -16.50 35.40 6.35
CA LYS A 549 -16.95 34.54 5.26
C LYS A 549 -17.06 35.37 3.98
N ARG A 550 -16.93 34.68 2.85
CA ARG A 550 -17.04 35.23 1.51
C ARG A 550 -16.03 36.35 1.29
N SER A 551 -14.82 36.19 1.83
CA SER A 551 -13.73 37.14 1.59
C SER A 551 -13.15 36.97 0.19
N ASN A 552 -12.73 38.09 -0.39
CA ASN A 552 -12.10 38.14 -1.71
C ASN A 552 -10.57 38.01 -1.62
N GLU A 553 -9.92 37.93 -2.77
CA GLU A 553 -8.47 37.75 -2.90
C GLU A 553 -7.66 38.85 -2.19
N GLU A 554 -8.03 40.13 -2.36
CA GLU A 554 -7.30 41.24 -1.73
C GLU A 554 -7.34 41.16 -0.20
N MET A 555 -8.49 40.78 0.38
CA MET A 555 -8.65 40.62 1.81
C MET A 555 -7.76 39.50 2.37
N PHE A 556 -7.71 38.35 1.69
CA PHE A 556 -6.81 37.26 2.08
C PHE A 556 -5.35 37.72 2.08
N MET A 557 -4.89 38.33 0.97
CA MET A 557 -3.51 38.79 0.85
C MET A 557 -3.17 39.83 1.90
N LYS A 558 -4.06 40.80 2.15
CA LYS A 558 -3.88 41.84 3.15
C LYS A 558 -3.75 41.26 4.56
N VAL A 559 -4.69 40.44 4.99
CA VAL A 559 -4.73 39.92 6.36
C VAL A 559 -3.62 38.91 6.61
N PHE A 560 -3.44 37.93 5.73
CA PHE A 560 -2.49 36.83 5.95
C PHE A 560 -1.03 37.22 5.71
N SER A 561 -0.76 38.38 5.08
CA SER A 561 0.61 38.93 4.99
C SER A 561 1.25 39.18 6.36
N SER A 562 0.43 39.48 7.38
CA SER A 562 0.89 39.71 8.76
C SER A 562 1.20 38.42 9.53
N PHE A 563 0.86 37.26 8.95
CA PHE A 563 1.03 35.95 9.57
C PHE A 563 1.99 35.05 8.78
N LYS A 564 2.86 35.62 7.95
CA LYS A 564 3.82 34.89 7.10
C LYS A 564 4.74 33.94 7.91
N ASP A 565 5.07 34.30 9.15
CA ASP A 565 6.01 33.57 10.01
C ASP A 565 5.30 32.50 10.88
N VAL A 566 3.97 32.51 10.94
CA VAL A 566 3.19 31.43 11.57
C VAL A 566 3.39 30.16 10.77
N LYS A 567 3.63 29.01 11.41
CA LYS A 567 3.88 27.76 10.71
C LYS A 567 2.61 27.03 10.29
N VAL A 568 1.52 27.09 11.07
CA VAL A 568 0.25 26.42 10.76
C VAL A 568 -0.89 27.41 10.76
N ILE A 569 -1.58 27.56 9.63
CA ILE A 569 -2.86 28.27 9.56
C ILE A 569 -3.97 27.22 9.48
N HIS A 570 -4.83 27.17 10.48
CA HIS A 570 -5.90 26.19 10.58
C HIS A 570 -7.27 26.83 10.47
N PHE A 571 -8.01 26.54 9.41
CA PHE A 571 -9.37 27.04 9.22
C PHE A 571 -10.41 26.15 9.90
N SER A 572 -11.31 26.78 10.65
CA SER A 572 -12.49 26.12 11.25
C SER A 572 -13.44 25.50 10.22
N SER A 573 -13.43 25.98 8.98
CA SER A 573 -14.20 25.46 7.85
C SER A 573 -13.67 26.06 6.55
N MET A 574 -13.90 25.38 5.42
CA MET A 574 -13.68 25.93 4.08
C MET A 574 -14.97 26.40 3.40
N GLN A 575 -16.12 26.18 4.05
CA GLN A 575 -17.42 26.58 3.52
C GLN A 575 -17.53 28.10 3.49
N ASP A 576 -17.75 28.64 2.30
CA ASP A 576 -17.82 30.08 2.03
C ASP A 576 -16.57 30.83 2.50
N ALA A 577 -15.40 30.19 2.58
CA ALA A 577 -14.18 30.87 3.04
C ALA A 577 -13.66 31.90 2.02
N PHE A 578 -13.76 31.58 0.72
CA PHE A 578 -13.17 32.33 -0.38
C PHE A 578 -14.15 32.46 -1.53
N LEU A 579 -14.35 33.69 -2.03
CA LEU A 579 -15.24 33.97 -3.17
C LEU A 579 -14.66 33.55 -4.52
N GLY A 580 -13.34 33.37 -4.59
CA GLY A 580 -12.61 33.14 -5.84
C GLY A 580 -11.60 34.24 -6.13
N PHE A 581 -10.83 34.03 -7.19
CA PHE A 581 -9.77 34.92 -7.63
C PHE A 581 -10.35 36.16 -8.31
N THR A 582 -9.78 37.33 -8.02
CA THR A 582 -10.13 38.57 -8.72
C THR A 582 -9.37 38.68 -10.05
N ASP A 583 -8.16 38.11 -10.13
CA ASP A 583 -7.39 37.95 -11.37
C ASP A 583 -7.87 36.72 -12.16
N LYS A 584 -8.51 36.97 -13.32
CA LYS A 584 -9.01 35.92 -14.22
C LYS A 584 -7.93 35.03 -14.81
N LYS A 585 -6.74 35.57 -15.12
CA LYS A 585 -5.65 34.75 -15.65
C LYS A 585 -5.13 33.78 -14.59
N ARG A 586 -5.04 34.23 -13.34
CA ARG A 586 -4.69 33.38 -12.19
C ARG A 586 -5.75 32.32 -11.96
N GLU A 587 -7.03 32.71 -12.03
CA GLU A 587 -8.16 31.79 -11.93
C GLU A 587 -8.06 30.68 -12.98
N ASP A 588 -7.91 31.04 -14.27
CA ASP A 588 -7.87 30.08 -15.38
C ASP A 588 -6.73 29.07 -15.23
N LYS A 589 -5.53 29.56 -14.86
CA LYS A 589 -4.36 28.71 -14.58
C LYS A 589 -4.62 27.75 -13.42
N PHE A 590 -5.17 28.26 -12.31
CA PHE A 590 -5.54 27.43 -11.15
C PHE A 590 -6.55 26.37 -11.55
N ARG A 591 -7.62 26.75 -12.26
CA ARG A 591 -8.68 25.83 -12.73
C ARG A 591 -8.09 24.73 -13.61
N LYS A 592 -7.21 25.09 -14.54
CA LYS A 592 -6.53 24.14 -15.44
C LYS A 592 -5.69 23.12 -14.67
N ARG A 593 -5.01 23.54 -13.60
CA ARG A 593 -4.25 22.65 -12.71
C ARG A 593 -5.16 21.69 -11.95
N VAL A 594 -6.11 22.22 -11.18
CA VAL A 594 -6.89 21.39 -10.23
C VAL A 594 -7.92 20.50 -10.90
N ARG A 595 -8.31 20.81 -12.15
CA ARG A 595 -9.12 19.90 -12.97
C ARG A 595 -8.47 18.53 -13.15
N GLN A 596 -7.15 18.46 -13.25
CA GLN A 596 -6.41 17.22 -13.46
C GLN A 596 -6.19 16.41 -12.16
N TYR A 597 -6.60 16.94 -11.00
CA TYR A 597 -6.29 16.32 -9.71
C TYR A 597 -7.24 15.20 -9.34
N THR A 598 -8.44 15.13 -9.92
CA THR A 598 -9.42 14.10 -9.60
C THR A 598 -9.30 12.90 -10.54
N GLY A 599 -9.48 11.71 -9.98
CA GLY A 599 -9.38 10.45 -10.71
C GLY A 599 -10.73 9.89 -11.13
N ILE A 600 -10.81 8.57 -11.12
CA ILE A 600 -12.03 7.81 -11.42
C ILE A 600 -12.43 6.93 -10.23
N TRP A 601 -13.73 6.75 -10.05
CA TRP A 601 -14.26 5.61 -9.34
C TRP A 601 -14.47 4.48 -10.35
N CYS A 602 -13.98 3.28 -10.06
CA CYS A 602 -14.13 2.13 -10.92
C CYS A 602 -14.50 0.90 -10.08
N CYS A 603 -15.50 0.10 -10.48
CA CYS A 603 -16.36 0.24 -11.67
C CYS A 603 -17.79 -0.28 -11.45
N VAL A 604 -18.73 0.29 -12.21
CA VAL A 604 -20.12 -0.15 -12.30
C VAL A 604 -20.18 -1.56 -12.91
N LEU A 605 -20.96 -2.45 -12.30
CA LEU A 605 -21.24 -3.79 -12.82
C LEU A 605 -21.95 -3.73 -14.17
N ASP A 606 -21.60 -4.66 -15.07
CA ASP A 606 -22.25 -4.86 -16.37
C ASP A 606 -22.28 -3.62 -17.29
N HIS A 607 -21.32 -2.70 -17.13
CA HIS A 607 -21.20 -1.49 -17.93
C HIS A 607 -19.78 -1.31 -18.48
N THR A 608 -19.66 -1.00 -19.79
CA THR A 608 -18.36 -0.79 -20.46
C THR A 608 -18.39 0.45 -21.36
N PRO A 609 -17.56 1.48 -21.10
CA PRO A 609 -16.66 1.65 -19.94
C PRO A 609 -17.43 1.78 -18.62
N GLY A 610 -16.92 1.19 -17.53
CA GLY A 610 -17.63 1.10 -16.25
C GLY A 610 -17.22 2.14 -15.21
N HIS A 611 -16.18 2.94 -15.46
CA HIS A 611 -15.71 3.94 -14.51
C HIS A 611 -16.51 5.24 -14.56
N ILE A 612 -16.45 6.02 -13.49
CA ILE A 612 -17.09 7.32 -13.36
C ILE A 612 -16.02 8.33 -12.93
N TYR A 613 -15.88 9.43 -13.68
CA TYR A 613 -14.94 10.48 -13.33
C TYR A 613 -15.42 11.28 -12.11
N TYR A 614 -14.53 11.47 -11.14
CA TYR A 614 -14.68 12.54 -10.18
C TYR A 614 -14.42 13.88 -10.90
N ASP A 615 -15.23 14.89 -10.60
CA ASP A 615 -15.14 16.18 -11.26
C ASP A 615 -14.95 17.30 -10.22
N MET A 616 -13.78 17.94 -10.25
CA MET A 616 -13.45 19.08 -9.39
C MET A 616 -14.46 20.23 -9.49
N TYR A 617 -15.18 20.37 -10.61
CA TYR A 617 -16.15 21.43 -10.89
C TYR A 617 -17.57 20.91 -11.17
N TRP A 618 -17.92 19.75 -10.59
CA TRP A 618 -19.27 19.17 -10.68
C TRP A 618 -20.39 20.17 -10.35
N ASP A 619 -20.17 21.08 -9.39
CA ASP A 619 -21.19 22.03 -8.90
C ASP A 619 -21.46 23.21 -9.83
N GLU A 620 -20.64 23.38 -10.87
CA GLU A 620 -20.88 24.35 -11.95
C GLU A 620 -21.64 23.74 -13.13
N LYS A 621 -21.99 22.44 -13.05
CA LYS A 621 -22.64 21.67 -14.12
C LYS A 621 -24.02 21.19 -13.65
N PRO A 622 -25.12 21.93 -13.92
CA PRO A 622 -26.46 21.62 -13.38
C PRO A 622 -27.00 20.23 -13.72
N SER A 623 -26.57 19.66 -14.85
CA SER A 623 -26.97 18.33 -15.33
C SER A 623 -26.01 17.21 -14.94
N TRP A 624 -24.96 17.50 -14.17
CA TRP A 624 -23.94 16.52 -13.81
C TRP A 624 -24.56 15.40 -12.96
N LYS A 625 -24.25 14.16 -13.32
CA LYS A 625 -24.65 12.95 -12.61
C LYS A 625 -23.47 11.97 -12.57
N PRO A 626 -23.36 11.15 -11.51
CA PRO A 626 -22.33 10.11 -11.42
C PRO A 626 -22.74 8.90 -12.24
N ILE A 627 -22.66 9.02 -13.57
CA ILE A 627 -22.96 7.94 -14.51
C ILE A 627 -21.70 7.59 -15.31
N PRO A 628 -21.49 6.31 -15.65
CA PRO A 628 -20.38 5.92 -16.51
C PRO A 628 -20.58 6.45 -17.95
N PRO A 629 -19.48 6.62 -18.72
CA PRO A 629 -19.56 6.98 -20.14
C PRO A 629 -20.46 6.02 -20.90
N GLN A 630 -21.42 6.53 -21.69
CA GLN A 630 -22.40 5.68 -22.40
C GLN A 630 -21.75 4.89 -23.53
N THR A 631 -20.72 5.47 -24.16
CA THR A 631 -19.92 4.82 -25.19
C THR A 631 -18.43 5.08 -24.95
N PRO A 632 -17.52 4.26 -25.51
CA PRO A 632 -16.09 4.56 -25.49
C PRO A 632 -15.71 5.91 -26.12
N ALA A 633 -16.55 6.48 -26.99
CA ALA A 633 -16.32 7.80 -27.57
C ALA A 633 -16.61 8.94 -26.58
N ASP A 634 -17.48 8.70 -25.59
CA ASP A 634 -17.80 9.64 -24.51
C ASP A 634 -16.79 9.54 -23.34
N ASP A 635 -15.87 8.58 -23.40
CA ASP A 635 -14.89 8.34 -22.34
C ASP A 635 -13.70 9.30 -22.47
N HIS A 636 -13.90 10.48 -21.90
CA HIS A 636 -12.84 11.45 -21.74
C HIS A 636 -12.91 12.09 -20.34
N PRO A 637 -11.78 12.49 -19.76
CA PRO A 637 -11.78 13.26 -18.53
C PRO A 637 -12.64 14.55 -18.64
N PRO A 638 -13.20 15.06 -17.53
CA PRO A 638 -14.11 16.20 -17.56
C PRO A 638 -13.45 17.57 -17.85
N TRP A 639 -12.21 17.62 -18.36
CA TRP A 639 -11.39 18.84 -18.51
C TRP A 639 -10.66 19.02 -19.83
#